data_AF-A0A0L6JJI3-F1
#
_entry.id   AF-A0A0L6JJI3-F1
#
_cell.length_a   1.000
_cell.length_b   1.000
_cell.length_c   1.000
_cell.angle_alpha   90.00
_cell.angle_beta   90.00
_cell.angle_gamma   90.00
#
_symmetry.space_group_name_H-M   'P 1'
#
loop_
_entity.id
_entity.type
_entity.pdbx_description
1 polymer ?
#
loop_
_entity_poly.entity_id
_entity_poly.type
_entity_poly.pdbx_seq_one_letter_code
_entity_poly.pdbx_strand_id
1 'polypeptide(L)'
;MKTKMKVIFSIVMCFTILFTMCPINGQAATTVTTNQTGTHDGYYYSFWNQGGGSVAMTLGSGGNYSVTWSNCTNFTCGKGWKTGSPNRNVSFSGSFNGGNNGYLALYGWTKNPLIEYYVIENYGAWTPPGGTSLGTFNSDGGTYNLYKMQRVNQPSIEGTATFTQYFSVRTTKRSSGTITFSNHINAWKSKGMNMGSTWDYQIMESEGYQSSGSANITVSEGSGTPNNNNNNNNNNNNNNNNNNNNNNNNTATKSAFSTIEAESYNATNSSTIQVNGGSIGYIESGNTVTYRNVDFGSGATSFSAAVASQQNSNIQIRVGSANGTLLGTLSNVSTGGWDTYQNKSCNINRVTGVQDLVLVFSGPVNVNSFVFSGGNTNNNNNNNNNNNNNNNNNNNNNNNTAAKSAFSTIEAESYNATNSSTIQVNGGSIGYINSGNTVTYRNIDFGSGATSFSAAVASQQNSNIQIRVGSANGTLLGTLSNVSTGGWDTYQNKSCNINRVTGVQDLVLVFSGPVNVNSFVFSGSNTGSNTNNNTNNNNNNNSNQNGANGNVYLCFDDGPNNSNSQTLINNLKSAGCDKATMFVWGNKISSNSTGWDAYKNSGFSLQNHSWSHQHMTSWSYQQVYNDLKQCSDAIQNAGKPKPTKIRLPYLESNSTIQQACSALGLSIVSPTVDTKDWNGANTQSIISACNSLQAGGNPLMHDQYQATNQAVSTIVQNLKSRGLGFAQY
;
A
#
# COMPACT_ATOMS: atom_id res chain seq x y z
N MET A 1 -61.50 53.86 21.45
CA MET A 1 -61.15 54.31 20.07
C MET A 1 -60.54 53.13 19.31
N LYS A 2 -60.80 53.03 17.99
CA LYS A 2 -59.96 52.53 16.86
C LYS A 2 -58.72 51.63 17.20
N THR A 3 -58.39 50.50 16.53
CA THR A 3 -58.96 49.75 15.37
C THR A 3 -58.18 48.43 15.15
N LYS A 4 -58.81 47.42 14.49
CA LYS A 4 -58.22 46.32 13.66
C LYS A 4 -57.30 45.29 14.37
N MET A 5 -57.57 43.98 14.41
CA MET A 5 -57.88 42.96 13.36
C MET A 5 -56.64 42.36 12.67
N LYS A 6 -56.35 41.07 12.95
CA LYS A 6 -56.08 40.02 11.93
C LYS A 6 -56.06 38.62 12.56
N VAL A 7 -56.75 37.67 11.91
CA VAL A 7 -56.78 36.24 12.17
C VAL A 7 -55.90 35.54 11.14
N ILE A 8 -55.09 34.55 11.54
CA ILE A 8 -54.62 33.47 10.64
C ILE A 8 -54.64 32.14 11.41
N PHE A 9 -55.30 31.14 10.82
CA PHE A 9 -55.27 29.72 11.19
C PHE A 9 -53.92 29.09 10.81
N SER A 10 -53.42 28.09 11.56
CA SER A 10 -52.72 26.97 10.94
C SER A 10 -52.65 25.72 11.80
N ILE A 11 -52.68 24.57 11.13
CA ILE A 11 -52.83 23.22 11.67
C ILE A 11 -51.49 22.70 12.21
N VAL A 12 -51.47 22.20 13.46
CA VAL A 12 -50.36 21.36 13.96
C VAL A 12 -50.73 19.91 13.71
N MET A 13 -50.21 19.34 12.62
CA MET A 13 -50.40 17.93 12.28
C MET A 13 -49.34 17.09 13.01
N CYS A 14 -49.79 16.08 13.76
CA CYS A 14 -48.92 15.25 14.59
C CYS A 14 -48.08 14.30 13.72
N PHE A 15 -46.75 14.38 13.82
CA PHE A 15 -45.82 13.40 13.26
C PHE A 15 -44.99 12.78 14.40
N THR A 16 -45.39 11.58 14.81
CA THR A 16 -44.59 10.72 15.69
C THR A 16 -43.42 10.12 14.91
N ILE A 17 -42.26 10.77 14.93
CA ILE A 17 -41.01 10.17 14.46
C ILE A 17 -40.46 9.26 15.56
N LEU A 18 -40.52 7.96 15.32
CA LEU A 18 -39.95 6.94 16.20
C LEU A 18 -38.42 6.96 16.08
N PHE A 19 -37.76 7.78 16.89
CA PHE A 19 -36.30 7.72 17.03
C PHE A 19 -35.90 6.38 17.67
N THR A 20 -35.38 5.46 16.87
CA THR A 20 -34.61 4.32 17.39
C THR A 20 -33.30 4.85 17.97
N MET A 21 -33.31 5.19 19.26
CA MET A 21 -32.08 5.52 19.98
C MET A 21 -31.22 4.27 20.07
N CYS A 22 -30.19 4.18 19.22
CA CYS A 22 -29.08 3.27 19.49
C CYS A 22 -28.40 3.77 20.77
N PRO A 23 -28.21 2.93 21.81
CA PRO A 23 -27.55 3.35 23.04
C PRO A 23 -26.09 3.68 22.75
N ILE A 24 -25.77 4.98 22.69
CA ILE A 24 -24.39 5.45 22.72
C ILE A 24 -23.89 5.21 24.15
N ASN A 25 -23.12 4.15 24.34
CA ASN A 25 -22.39 3.90 25.59
C ASN A 25 -21.26 4.93 25.72
N GLY A 26 -21.59 6.16 26.12
CA GLY A 26 -20.61 7.16 26.50
C GLY A 26 -19.84 6.67 27.73
N GLN A 27 -18.59 6.22 27.53
CA GLN A 27 -17.69 5.97 28.65
C GLN A 27 -17.44 7.29 29.40
N ALA A 28 -17.51 7.25 30.72
CA ALA A 28 -17.15 8.39 31.56
C ALA A 28 -15.67 8.73 31.35
N ALA A 29 -15.37 10.04 31.31
CA ALA A 29 -14.02 10.52 31.06
C ALA A 29 -13.05 9.99 32.13
N THR A 30 -12.01 9.27 31.68
CA THR A 30 -11.08 8.55 32.56
C THR A 30 -9.82 9.37 32.80
N THR A 31 -9.50 9.69 34.06
CA THR A 31 -8.30 10.45 34.41
C THR A 31 -7.12 9.53 34.74
N VAL A 32 -5.99 9.78 34.09
CA VAL A 32 -4.71 9.09 34.20
C VAL A 32 -3.70 10.02 34.87
N THR A 33 -3.07 9.55 35.95
CA THR A 33 -2.03 10.28 36.72
C THR A 33 -0.75 9.46 36.93
N THR A 34 -0.74 8.19 36.50
CA THR A 34 0.37 7.24 36.64
C THR A 34 0.75 6.64 35.29
N ASN A 35 2.04 6.32 35.13
CA ASN A 35 2.63 5.88 33.87
C ASN A 35 1.94 4.61 33.34
N GLN A 36 1.30 4.73 32.18
CA GLN A 36 0.58 3.64 31.54
C GLN A 36 0.33 3.93 30.05
N THR A 37 -0.02 2.89 29.30
CA THR A 37 -0.48 3.00 27.91
C THR A 37 -1.69 2.09 27.72
N GLY A 38 -2.52 2.35 26.73
CA GLY A 38 -3.68 1.51 26.46
C GLY A 38 -4.48 1.96 25.25
N THR A 39 -5.72 1.49 25.17
CA THR A 39 -6.69 1.94 24.16
C THR A 39 -7.92 2.49 24.87
N HIS A 40 -8.41 3.64 24.43
CA HIS A 40 -9.62 4.29 24.94
C HIS A 40 -10.42 4.84 23.76
N ASP A 41 -11.68 4.43 23.66
CA ASP A 41 -12.65 4.89 22.65
C ASP A 41 -12.08 4.89 21.20
N GLY A 42 -11.50 3.76 20.81
CA GLY A 42 -10.90 3.54 19.47
C GLY A 42 -9.46 4.03 19.28
N TYR A 43 -8.94 4.88 20.18
CA TYR A 43 -7.59 5.46 20.06
C TYR A 43 -6.61 4.84 21.04
N TYR A 44 -5.37 4.63 20.60
CA TYR A 44 -4.25 4.35 21.50
C TYR A 44 -3.93 5.61 22.32
N TYR A 45 -3.52 5.44 23.57
CA TYR A 45 -3.01 6.53 24.39
C TYR A 45 -1.72 6.11 25.10
N SER A 46 -0.86 7.09 25.35
CA SER A 46 0.34 6.97 26.17
C SER A 46 0.35 8.09 27.22
N PHE A 47 0.76 7.74 28.43
CA PHE A 47 1.05 8.69 29.50
C PHE A 47 2.34 8.27 30.19
N TRP A 48 3.36 9.12 30.10
CA TRP A 48 4.63 8.97 30.80
C TRP A 48 4.96 10.26 31.55
N ASN A 49 5.28 10.13 32.84
CA ASN A 49 5.63 11.21 33.74
C ASN A 49 6.86 10.81 34.56
N GLN A 50 7.86 11.69 34.61
CA GLN A 50 9.05 11.52 35.45
C GLN A 50 8.76 11.85 36.93
N GLY A 51 7.65 12.54 37.21
CA GLY A 51 7.28 13.04 38.53
C GLY A 51 7.70 14.49 38.75
N GLY A 52 7.60 14.94 40.00
CA GLY A 52 7.65 16.36 40.36
C GLY A 52 6.34 17.07 40.02
N GLY A 53 5.88 17.94 40.92
CA GLY A 53 4.63 18.68 40.72
C GLY A 53 3.40 17.77 40.57
N SER A 54 2.47 18.16 39.70
CA SER A 54 1.31 17.37 39.31
C SER A 54 1.14 17.34 37.79
N VAL A 55 0.68 16.20 37.26
CA VAL A 55 0.28 16.01 35.87
C VAL A 55 -0.95 15.10 35.87
N ALA A 56 -2.04 15.51 35.24
CA ALA A 56 -3.26 14.72 35.11
C ALA A 56 -3.79 14.80 33.67
N MET A 57 -3.86 13.64 32.99
CA MET A 57 -4.42 13.51 31.64
C MET A 57 -5.82 12.93 31.74
N THR A 58 -6.84 13.59 31.19
CA THR A 58 -8.20 13.05 31.09
C THR A 58 -8.46 12.57 29.67
N LEU A 59 -8.84 11.30 29.54
CA LEU A 59 -9.23 10.67 28.28
C LEU A 59 -10.69 11.04 27.98
N GLY A 60 -10.90 11.89 26.98
CA GLY A 60 -12.22 12.24 26.44
C GLY A 60 -12.70 11.27 25.36
N SER A 61 -13.80 11.60 24.69
CA SER A 61 -14.37 10.79 23.60
C SER A 61 -13.49 10.80 22.33
N GLY A 62 -13.49 9.68 21.60
CA GLY A 62 -12.65 9.44 20.43
C GLY A 62 -11.18 9.78 20.69
N GLY A 63 -10.59 10.56 19.78
CA GLY A 63 -9.22 11.05 19.91
C GLY A 63 -9.04 12.25 20.84
N ASN A 64 -10.05 12.67 21.62
CA ASN A 64 -9.89 13.75 22.59
C ASN A 64 -9.13 13.31 23.84
N TYR A 65 -8.17 14.14 24.26
CA TYR A 65 -7.64 14.15 25.62
C TYR A 65 -7.46 15.58 26.09
N SER A 66 -7.49 15.79 27.39
CA SER A 66 -6.97 17.00 28.03
C SER A 66 -5.86 16.65 29.01
N VAL A 67 -5.00 17.62 29.30
CA VAL A 67 -3.98 17.50 30.35
C VAL A 67 -3.81 18.84 31.05
N THR A 68 -3.66 18.80 32.37
CA THR A 68 -3.19 19.93 33.17
C THR A 68 -1.94 19.51 33.92
N TRP A 69 -0.96 20.42 34.00
CA TRP A 69 0.27 20.18 34.73
C TRP A 69 0.73 21.42 35.50
N SER A 70 1.40 21.19 36.63
CA SER A 70 1.93 22.22 37.51
C SER A 70 3.28 21.79 38.06
N ASN A 71 4.34 22.56 37.79
CA ASN A 71 5.71 22.34 38.23
C ASN A 71 6.23 20.91 37.95
N CYS A 72 5.93 20.37 36.77
CA CYS A 72 6.37 19.03 36.37
C CYS A 72 7.89 18.97 36.15
N THR A 73 8.54 17.83 36.39
CA THR A 73 9.95 17.66 35.99
C THR A 73 10.02 17.44 34.47
N ASN A 74 9.39 16.38 34.00
CA ASN A 74 9.20 16.06 32.59
C ASN A 74 8.01 15.10 32.43
N PHE A 75 7.20 15.26 31.38
CA PHE A 75 6.16 14.29 31.00
C PHE A 75 5.85 14.38 29.51
N THR A 76 5.39 13.27 28.92
CA THR A 76 4.77 13.21 27.59
C THR A 76 3.45 12.45 27.69
N CYS A 77 2.38 12.99 27.09
CA CYS A 77 1.11 12.26 27.01
C CYS A 77 0.28 12.64 25.79
N GLY A 78 -0.56 11.72 25.32
CA GLY A 78 -1.42 11.99 24.16
C GLY A 78 -2.18 10.78 23.65
N LYS A 79 -3.00 11.02 22.61
CA LYS A 79 -3.76 10.00 21.89
C LYS A 79 -3.34 9.88 20.43
N GLY A 80 -3.64 8.74 19.82
CA GLY A 80 -3.35 8.44 18.42
C GLY A 80 -3.43 6.94 18.16
N TRP A 81 -2.36 6.37 17.62
CA TRP A 81 -2.31 5.02 17.07
C TRP A 81 -1.17 4.20 17.68
N LYS A 82 -1.46 2.92 17.98
CA LYS A 82 -0.47 1.96 18.51
C LYS A 82 0.65 1.65 17.51
N THR A 83 0.42 1.93 16.23
CA THR A 83 1.42 1.80 15.17
C THR A 83 1.36 3.04 14.28
N GLY A 84 2.50 3.71 14.14
CA GLY A 84 2.72 4.82 13.23
C GLY A 84 2.61 4.40 11.78
N SER A 85 2.21 5.34 10.93
CA SER A 85 2.22 5.17 9.48
C SER A 85 2.96 6.34 8.85
N PRO A 86 3.85 6.10 7.86
CA PRO A 86 4.56 7.18 7.17
C PRO A 86 3.63 8.06 6.34
N ASN A 87 2.44 7.57 6.01
CA ASN A 87 1.50 8.21 5.10
C ASN A 87 0.29 8.83 5.82
N ARG A 88 0.32 8.91 7.16
CA ARG A 88 -0.82 9.37 7.95
C ARG A 88 -1.00 10.88 7.86
N ASN A 89 -2.19 11.31 7.42
CA ASN A 89 -2.63 12.70 7.55
C ASN A 89 -3.31 12.85 8.92
N VAL A 90 -2.63 13.54 9.84
CA VAL A 90 -3.09 13.74 11.21
C VAL A 90 -3.85 15.05 11.29
N SER A 91 -5.16 14.98 11.50
CA SER A 91 -5.97 16.17 11.77
C SER A 91 -6.11 16.34 13.28
N PHE A 92 -5.80 17.54 13.78
CA PHE A 92 -5.86 17.86 15.20
C PHE A 92 -6.55 19.20 15.43
N SER A 93 -7.19 19.37 16.58
CA SER A 93 -7.78 20.64 16.99
C SER A 93 -7.86 20.78 18.50
N GLY A 94 -7.85 22.01 19.01
CA GLY A 94 -7.91 22.24 20.45
C GLY A 94 -7.21 23.50 20.93
N SER A 95 -6.95 23.53 22.24
CA SER A 95 -6.22 24.60 22.93
C SER A 95 -4.95 24.06 23.59
N PHE A 96 -3.94 24.92 23.67
CA PHE A 96 -2.64 24.57 24.24
C PHE A 96 -1.97 25.80 24.88
N ASN A 97 -1.51 25.63 26.12
CA ASN A 97 -0.67 26.56 26.86
C ASN A 97 0.54 25.79 27.39
N GLY A 98 1.65 25.84 26.64
CA GLY A 98 2.89 25.13 26.96
C GLY A 98 3.74 25.74 28.10
N GLY A 99 3.27 26.82 28.73
CA GLY A 99 4.02 27.51 29.79
C GLY A 99 5.41 27.96 29.34
N ASN A 100 6.39 27.83 30.23
CA ASN A 100 7.79 28.19 29.93
C ASN A 100 8.44 27.23 28.93
N ASN A 101 8.26 25.92 29.11
CA ASN A 101 8.79 24.90 28.23
C ASN A 101 7.86 23.68 28.16
N GLY A 102 7.39 23.38 26.96
CA GLY A 102 6.41 22.33 26.67
C GLY A 102 5.94 22.43 25.23
N TYR A 103 5.54 21.32 24.63
CA TYR A 103 5.29 21.21 23.19
C TYR A 103 3.90 20.63 22.91
N LEU A 104 3.35 20.97 21.75
CA LEU A 104 2.23 20.31 21.09
C LEU A 104 2.75 19.77 19.77
N ALA A 105 2.83 18.45 19.64
CA ALA A 105 3.49 17.80 18.51
C ALA A 105 2.79 16.53 18.04
N LEU A 106 2.96 16.17 16.77
CA LEU A 106 2.85 14.78 16.36
C LEU A 106 4.17 14.09 16.72
N TYR A 107 4.07 13.06 17.56
CA TYR A 107 5.20 12.39 18.19
C TYR A 107 5.12 10.88 17.97
N GLY A 108 6.29 10.23 17.96
CA GLY A 108 6.36 8.78 17.98
C GLY A 108 7.76 8.25 17.74
N TRP A 109 7.83 6.94 17.49
CA TRP A 109 9.09 6.23 17.37
C TRP A 109 9.14 5.31 16.16
N THR A 110 10.36 5.09 15.66
CA THR A 110 10.70 3.95 14.80
C THR A 110 11.86 3.16 15.39
N LYS A 111 11.94 1.88 15.07
CA LYS A 111 13.05 0.97 15.39
C LYS A 111 13.80 0.62 14.11
N ASN A 112 15.07 0.20 14.27
CA ASN A 112 15.96 -0.20 13.19
C ASN A 112 16.14 0.86 12.07
N PRO A 113 16.81 2.00 12.35
CA PRO A 113 17.36 2.45 13.64
C PRO A 113 16.32 3.00 14.62
N LEU A 114 16.68 3.05 15.91
CA LEU A 114 15.90 3.69 16.97
C LEU A 114 15.91 5.22 16.79
N ILE A 115 14.75 5.78 16.45
CA ILE A 115 14.53 7.21 16.23
C ILE A 115 13.27 7.63 16.97
N GLU A 116 13.38 8.74 17.71
CA GLU A 116 12.27 9.50 18.23
C GLU A 116 12.01 10.69 17.29
N TYR A 117 10.75 11.00 16.98
CA TYR A 117 10.45 12.08 16.04
C TYR A 117 9.34 13.00 16.52
N TYR A 118 9.44 14.27 16.14
CA TYR A 118 8.54 15.35 16.52
C TYR A 118 8.20 16.23 15.32
N VAL A 119 6.90 16.44 15.06
CA VAL A 119 6.40 17.55 14.25
C VAL A 119 5.73 18.54 15.19
N ILE A 120 6.44 19.59 15.56
CA ILE A 120 6.05 20.55 16.59
C ILE A 120 5.21 21.67 15.95
N GLU A 121 3.97 21.76 16.39
CA GLU A 121 2.95 22.69 15.90
C GLU A 121 2.78 23.92 16.81
N ASN A 122 2.94 23.72 18.12
CA ASN A 122 2.97 24.78 19.13
C ASN A 122 3.98 24.44 20.23
N TYR A 123 4.43 25.46 20.97
CA TYR A 123 5.39 25.33 22.06
C TYR A 123 5.27 26.49 23.05
N GLY A 124 5.85 26.35 24.24
CA GLY A 124 5.90 27.37 25.29
C GLY A 124 6.77 28.59 24.96
N ALA A 125 7.31 29.24 25.99
CA ALA A 125 8.20 30.39 25.84
C ALA A 125 9.54 30.00 25.16
N TRP A 126 10.08 28.82 25.46
CA TRP A 126 11.30 28.29 24.83
C TRP A 126 11.01 27.66 23.46
N THR A 127 11.91 27.87 22.48
CA THR A 127 11.78 27.33 21.12
C THR A 127 12.59 26.04 20.96
N PRO A 128 11.94 24.87 20.75
CA PRO A 128 12.63 23.60 20.57
C PRO A 128 13.30 23.46 19.19
N PRO A 129 14.25 22.52 19.04
CA PRO A 129 14.93 21.75 20.09
C PRO A 129 16.20 22.44 20.61
N GLY A 130 16.45 23.69 20.20
CA GLY A 130 17.75 24.35 20.30
C GLY A 130 18.74 23.90 19.21
N GLY A 131 19.77 24.70 18.99
CA GLY A 131 20.78 24.45 17.95
C GLY A 131 20.42 24.99 16.55
N THR A 132 21.23 24.64 15.55
CA THR A 132 21.15 25.18 14.19
C THR A 132 20.23 24.33 13.32
N SER A 133 19.33 24.98 12.58
CA SER A 133 18.45 24.31 11.61
C SER A 133 19.23 23.77 10.41
N LEU A 134 18.87 22.57 9.95
CA LEU A 134 19.38 21.93 8.72
C LEU A 134 18.70 22.48 7.45
N GLY A 135 17.82 23.46 7.60
CA GLY A 135 17.06 24.13 6.55
C GLY A 135 15.56 24.08 6.81
N THR A 136 14.81 24.73 5.93
CA THR A 136 13.36 24.81 6.01
C THR A 136 12.67 24.02 4.90
N PHE A 137 11.40 23.71 5.11
CA PHE A 137 10.47 23.32 4.06
C PHE A 137 9.04 23.79 4.41
N ASN A 138 8.13 23.73 3.44
CA ASN A 138 6.73 24.14 3.62
C ASN A 138 5.80 22.92 3.58
N SER A 139 4.84 22.88 4.50
CA SER A 139 3.72 21.92 4.51
C SER A 139 2.52 22.56 5.22
N ASP A 140 1.30 22.13 4.92
CA ASP A 140 0.10 22.44 5.72
C ASP A 140 -0.07 23.95 6.06
N GLY A 141 0.17 24.81 5.06
CA GLY A 141 0.08 26.27 5.19
C GLY A 141 1.11 26.90 6.15
N GLY A 142 2.28 26.28 6.35
CA GLY A 142 3.33 26.80 7.22
C GLY A 142 4.73 26.37 6.78
N THR A 143 5.73 27.04 7.35
CA THR A 143 7.15 26.70 7.20
C THR A 143 7.64 25.99 8.46
N TYR A 144 8.46 24.96 8.28
CA TYR A 144 9.06 24.19 9.36
C TYR A 144 10.58 24.25 9.26
N ASN A 145 11.25 24.49 10.39
CA ASN A 145 12.69 24.30 10.55
C ASN A 145 12.99 22.83 10.84
N LEU A 146 14.02 22.26 10.20
CA LEU A 146 14.44 20.87 10.39
C LEU A 146 15.63 20.78 11.34
N TYR A 147 15.61 19.83 12.27
CA TYR A 147 16.75 19.57 13.18
C TYR A 147 16.97 18.09 13.42
N LYS A 148 18.23 17.73 13.68
CA LYS A 148 18.67 16.37 14.05
C LYS A 148 19.49 16.46 15.34
N MET A 149 19.02 15.85 16.41
CA MET A 149 19.72 15.81 17.70
C MET A 149 20.09 14.36 18.07
N GLN A 150 21.04 14.18 18.97
CA GLN A 150 21.35 12.87 19.55
C GLN A 150 21.07 12.89 21.05
N ARG A 151 20.42 11.85 21.54
CA ARG A 151 20.19 11.60 22.97
C ARG A 151 21.11 10.45 23.38
N VAL A 152 21.99 10.70 24.36
CA VAL A 152 22.99 9.72 24.82
C VAL A 152 22.58 9.19 26.19
N ASN A 153 22.44 7.86 26.29
CA ASN A 153 22.05 7.13 27.50
C ASN A 153 20.78 7.71 28.18
N GLN A 154 19.71 7.89 27.39
CA GLN A 154 18.43 8.43 27.84
C GLN A 154 17.33 7.34 27.80
N PRO A 155 16.24 7.49 28.57
CA PRO A 155 15.07 6.62 28.45
C PRO A 155 14.51 6.61 27.03
N SER A 156 14.04 5.45 26.57
CA SER A 156 13.40 5.22 25.28
C SER A 156 12.42 4.05 25.36
N ILE A 157 11.70 3.78 24.27
CA ILE A 157 10.84 2.59 24.13
C ILE A 157 11.59 1.24 24.13
N GLU A 158 12.93 1.26 24.06
CA GLU A 158 13.80 0.07 24.19
C GLU A 158 14.61 0.10 25.50
N GLY A 159 14.20 0.91 26.49
CA GLY A 159 14.92 1.14 27.74
C GLY A 159 15.94 2.27 27.63
N THR A 160 16.97 2.27 28.47
CA THR A 160 18.03 3.29 28.40
C THR A 160 18.91 3.05 27.18
N ALA A 161 18.89 3.98 26.22
CA ALA A 161 19.56 3.83 24.93
C ALA A 161 20.25 5.13 24.48
N THR A 162 21.06 5.03 23.43
CA THR A 162 21.53 6.19 22.66
C THR A 162 20.83 6.19 21.30
N PHE A 163 20.09 7.24 21.00
CA PHE A 163 19.21 7.32 19.84
C PHE A 163 19.22 8.72 19.21
N THR A 164 18.63 8.82 18.01
CA THR A 164 18.56 10.10 17.27
C THR A 164 17.15 10.68 17.37
N GLN A 165 17.06 12.00 17.54
CA GLN A 165 15.79 12.72 17.48
C GLN A 165 15.68 13.52 16.18
N TYR A 166 14.53 13.44 15.51
CA TYR A 166 14.21 14.25 14.33
C TYR A 166 13.11 15.26 14.63
N PHE A 167 13.33 16.52 14.27
CA PHE A 167 12.36 17.59 14.50
C PHE A 167 11.96 18.27 13.18
N SER A 168 10.67 18.57 13.07
CA SER A 168 10.13 19.63 12.21
C SER A 168 9.45 20.63 13.13
N VAL A 169 9.94 21.87 13.21
CA VAL A 169 9.40 22.89 14.14
C VAL A 169 8.77 24.03 13.36
N ARG A 170 7.45 24.21 13.52
CA ARG A 170 6.69 25.23 12.78
C ARG A 170 7.15 26.63 13.18
N THR A 171 7.45 27.48 12.20
CA THR A 171 7.89 28.88 12.43
C THR A 171 6.78 29.76 13.00
N THR A 172 5.52 29.39 12.74
CA THR A 172 4.33 30.07 13.26
C THR A 172 3.47 29.06 14.00
N LYS A 173 3.29 29.27 15.30
CA LYS A 173 2.54 28.40 16.21
C LYS A 173 1.07 28.24 15.79
N ARG A 174 0.52 27.02 15.88
CA ARG A 174 -0.93 26.74 15.77
C ARG A 174 -1.35 25.56 16.66
N SER A 175 -2.58 25.57 17.16
CA SER A 175 -3.14 24.45 17.97
C SER A 175 -4.24 23.67 17.25
N SER A 176 -4.42 23.88 15.95
CA SER A 176 -5.38 23.15 15.12
C SER A 176 -4.93 23.12 13.66
N GLY A 177 -5.26 22.06 12.94
CA GLY A 177 -4.98 21.91 11.51
C GLY A 177 -4.74 20.45 11.11
N THR A 178 -4.25 20.24 9.90
CA THR A 178 -3.75 18.94 9.43
C THR A 178 -2.22 18.95 9.40
N ILE A 179 -1.61 17.80 9.67
CA ILE A 179 -0.19 17.50 9.50
C ILE A 179 -0.09 16.41 8.43
N THR A 180 0.45 16.76 7.27
CA THR A 180 0.69 15.81 6.18
C THR A 180 2.03 15.11 6.44
N PHE A 181 2.03 14.08 7.29
CA PHE A 181 3.26 13.53 7.90
C PHE A 181 4.29 13.02 6.88
N SER A 182 3.84 12.53 5.72
CA SER A 182 4.71 12.12 4.61
C SER A 182 5.60 13.27 4.10
N ASN A 183 5.14 14.53 4.13
CA ASN A 183 5.95 15.70 3.78
C ASN A 183 7.11 15.89 4.76
N HIS A 184 6.87 15.66 6.05
CA HIS A 184 7.91 15.73 7.09
C HIS A 184 8.97 14.65 6.92
N ILE A 185 8.55 13.40 6.65
CA ILE A 185 9.47 12.30 6.35
C ILE A 185 10.32 12.60 5.12
N ASN A 186 9.71 13.12 4.04
CA ASN A 186 10.44 13.48 2.83
C ASN A 186 11.42 14.63 3.08
N ALA A 187 11.04 15.63 3.86
CA ALA A 187 11.91 16.73 4.27
C ALA A 187 13.10 16.25 5.11
N TRP A 188 12.87 15.39 6.11
CA TRP A 188 13.93 14.73 6.88
C TRP A 188 14.86 13.89 5.98
N LYS A 189 14.30 13.04 5.11
CA LYS A 189 15.07 12.23 4.16
C LYS A 189 15.95 13.08 3.25
N SER A 190 15.48 14.26 2.81
CA SER A 190 16.28 15.21 2.01
C SER A 190 17.53 15.75 2.73
N LYS A 191 17.58 15.63 4.07
CA LYS A 191 18.71 16.01 4.94
C LYS A 191 19.47 14.79 5.48
N GLY A 192 19.28 13.61 4.90
CA GLY A 192 19.93 12.38 5.36
C GLY A 192 19.40 11.86 6.72
N MET A 193 18.20 12.27 7.10
CA MET A 193 17.49 11.81 8.30
C MET A 193 16.50 10.70 7.88
N ASN A 194 17.00 9.49 7.73
CA ASN A 194 16.21 8.32 7.30
C ASN A 194 15.47 7.70 8.49
N MET A 195 14.16 7.49 8.37
CA MET A 195 13.34 6.79 9.38
C MET A 195 13.72 5.30 9.53
N GLY A 196 13.37 4.71 10.67
CA GLY A 196 13.52 3.28 10.92
C GLY A 196 12.53 2.42 10.13
N SER A 197 12.88 1.13 9.96
CA SER A 197 12.09 0.18 9.17
C SER A 197 10.86 -0.36 9.89
N THR A 198 10.79 -0.24 11.22
CA THR A 198 9.64 -0.68 12.04
C THR A 198 9.04 0.52 12.76
N TRP A 199 7.73 0.73 12.61
CA TRP A 199 7.01 1.80 13.31
C TRP A 199 6.50 1.32 14.67
N ASP A 200 6.74 2.09 15.72
CA ASP A 200 6.07 1.92 17.02
C ASP A 200 4.90 2.92 17.11
N TYR A 201 4.41 3.28 18.30
CA TYR A 201 3.27 4.20 18.43
C TYR A 201 3.52 5.59 17.81
N GLN A 202 2.41 6.24 17.48
CA GLN A 202 2.36 7.60 16.96
C GLN A 202 1.15 8.32 17.58
N ILE A 203 1.37 9.45 18.23
CA ILE A 203 0.34 10.19 18.97
C ILE A 203 0.44 11.70 18.71
N MET A 204 -0.68 12.42 18.80
CA MET A 204 -0.65 13.85 19.00
C MET A 204 -0.45 14.11 20.50
N GLU A 205 0.75 14.54 20.89
CA GLU A 205 1.16 14.67 22.28
C GLU A 205 1.10 16.10 22.81
N SER A 206 1.10 16.20 24.13
CA SER A 206 1.53 17.36 24.89
C SER A 206 2.72 16.94 25.78
N GLU A 207 3.83 17.67 25.66
CA GLU A 207 5.03 17.53 26.51
C GLU A 207 5.16 18.75 27.44
N GLY A 208 5.71 18.56 28.64
CA GLY A 208 6.07 19.66 29.54
C GLY A 208 7.32 19.36 30.36
N TYR A 209 8.30 20.27 30.30
CA TYR A 209 9.59 20.16 31.00
C TYR A 209 9.79 21.35 31.93
N GLN A 210 9.97 21.11 33.23
CA GLN A 210 10.18 22.14 34.26
C GLN A 210 9.17 23.31 34.17
N SER A 211 7.88 22.98 33.96
CA SER A 211 6.86 23.96 33.62
C SER A 211 5.49 23.67 34.23
N SER A 212 4.55 24.56 33.96
CA SER A 212 3.12 24.47 34.31
C SER A 212 2.31 24.92 33.10
N GLY A 213 1.17 24.28 32.85
CA GLY A 213 0.40 24.53 31.63
C GLY A 213 -0.83 23.65 31.48
N SER A 214 -1.44 23.70 30.31
CA SER A 214 -2.60 22.88 29.98
C SER A 214 -2.77 22.65 28.47
N ALA A 215 -3.44 21.56 28.11
CA ALA A 215 -3.87 21.28 26.76
C ALA A 215 -5.25 20.60 26.76
N ASN A 216 -6.02 20.79 25.70
CA ASN A 216 -7.21 20.01 25.37
C ASN A 216 -7.24 19.82 23.87
N ILE A 217 -6.92 18.61 23.41
CA ILE A 217 -6.59 18.29 22.02
C ILE A 217 -7.42 17.09 21.57
N THR A 218 -8.06 17.22 20.42
CA THR A 218 -8.72 16.14 19.70
C THR A 218 -7.91 15.80 18.46
N VAL A 219 -7.51 14.53 18.33
CA VAL A 219 -6.83 13.98 17.14
C VAL A 219 -7.75 13.08 16.33
N SER A 220 -7.53 13.00 15.02
CA SER A 220 -8.15 12.04 14.10
C SER A 220 -7.28 11.75 12.87
N GLU A 221 -7.59 10.67 12.17
CA GLU A 221 -7.05 10.30 10.85
C GLU A 221 -8.12 10.63 9.82
N GLY A 222 -7.83 11.50 8.83
CA GLY A 222 -8.84 11.94 7.89
C GLY A 222 -8.36 12.96 6.86
N SER A 223 -8.99 12.93 5.68
CA SER A 223 -8.72 13.83 4.54
C SER A 223 -8.94 15.29 4.92
N GLY A 224 -7.93 16.13 4.63
CA GLY A 224 -7.90 17.51 5.10
C GLY A 224 -8.97 18.40 4.45
N THR A 225 -10.05 18.68 5.18
CA THR A 225 -10.91 19.85 4.97
C THR A 225 -10.48 20.97 5.93
N PRO A 226 -9.92 22.09 5.43
CA PRO A 226 -9.68 23.26 6.28
C PRO A 226 -11.02 23.90 6.67
N ASN A 227 -11.39 23.78 7.94
CA ASN A 227 -12.53 24.50 8.50
C ASN A 227 -12.20 26.00 8.60
N ASN A 228 -12.63 26.79 7.61
CA ASN A 228 -12.36 28.22 7.58
C ASN A 228 -13.46 29.01 8.33
N ASN A 229 -13.25 29.21 9.63
CA ASN A 229 -14.04 30.16 10.42
C ASN A 229 -13.74 31.59 9.95
N ASN A 230 -14.48 32.05 8.94
CA ASN A 230 -14.50 33.45 8.53
C ASN A 230 -14.98 34.33 9.69
N ASN A 231 -14.09 35.15 10.23
CA ASN A 231 -14.47 36.33 10.99
C ASN A 231 -14.02 37.57 10.20
N ASN A 232 -14.99 38.42 9.87
CA ASN A 232 -14.77 39.59 9.02
C ASN A 232 -13.73 40.56 9.61
N ASN A 233 -12.86 41.11 8.76
CA ASN A 233 -12.92 42.56 8.53
C ASN A 233 -12.20 43.02 7.25
N ASN A 234 -12.81 44.00 6.59
CA ASN A 234 -12.28 44.72 5.43
C ASN A 234 -10.99 45.49 5.78
N ASN A 235 -10.05 45.59 4.83
CA ASN A 235 -9.88 46.86 4.11
C ASN A 235 -8.99 46.79 2.86
N ASN A 236 -9.30 47.67 1.90
CA ASN A 236 -8.53 47.94 0.69
C ASN A 236 -7.12 48.48 1.00
N ASN A 237 -6.12 48.17 0.17
CA ASN A 237 -5.67 49.13 -0.85
C ASN A 237 -4.59 48.61 -1.81
N ASN A 238 -4.62 49.16 -3.03
CA ASN A 238 -3.55 49.08 -4.03
C ASN A 238 -2.23 49.66 -3.49
N ASN A 239 -1.08 49.06 -3.84
CA ASN A 239 -0.32 49.53 -5.01
C ASN A 239 0.91 48.68 -5.33
N ASN A 240 1.33 48.76 -6.60
CA ASN A 240 2.60 48.26 -7.11
C ASN A 240 3.79 48.85 -6.35
N ASN A 241 4.82 48.03 -6.11
CA ASN A 241 6.08 48.32 -6.81
C ASN A 241 7.00 47.10 -6.95
N ASN A 242 7.73 47.09 -8.07
CA ASN A 242 8.77 46.11 -8.35
C ASN A 242 9.87 46.16 -7.28
N ASN A 243 10.44 45.00 -6.98
CA ASN A 243 11.90 44.92 -6.94
C ASN A 243 12.37 43.58 -7.49
N ASN A 244 13.21 43.66 -8.54
CA ASN A 244 13.94 42.52 -9.04
C ASN A 244 14.82 41.96 -7.93
N ASN A 245 14.77 40.64 -7.73
CA ASN A 245 15.96 39.90 -7.38
C ASN A 245 15.99 38.63 -8.22
N ASN A 246 16.89 38.61 -9.21
CA ASN A 246 17.36 37.38 -9.81
C ASN A 246 17.88 36.47 -8.69
N ASN A 247 17.24 35.33 -8.49
CA ASN A 247 17.87 34.18 -7.88
C ASN A 247 17.35 32.91 -8.57
N ASN A 248 18.29 32.07 -8.98
CA ASN A 248 18.05 30.79 -9.63
C ASN A 248 17.34 29.84 -8.66
N ASN A 249 16.02 29.95 -8.55
CA ASN A 249 15.21 29.06 -7.73
C ASN A 249 14.96 27.76 -8.49
N ASN A 250 15.91 26.84 -8.33
CA ASN A 250 15.86 25.45 -8.80
C ASN A 250 14.57 24.79 -8.28
N THR A 251 13.52 24.85 -9.10
CA THR A 251 12.18 24.42 -8.71
C THR A 251 12.15 22.90 -8.79
N ALA A 252 11.82 22.22 -7.69
CA ALA A 252 11.90 20.76 -7.62
C ALA A 252 11.14 20.11 -8.78
N THR A 253 11.84 19.27 -9.55
CA THR A 253 11.32 18.62 -10.75
C THR A 253 10.07 17.81 -10.45
N LYS A 254 8.96 18.12 -11.12
CA LYS A 254 7.67 17.42 -10.98
C LYS A 254 7.57 16.32 -12.02
N SER A 255 7.25 15.08 -11.67
CA SER A 255 7.03 14.05 -12.69
C SER A 255 5.73 14.30 -13.44
N ALA A 256 5.75 14.26 -14.77
CA ALA A 256 4.55 14.29 -15.59
C ALA A 256 3.65 13.05 -15.35
N PHE A 257 4.23 11.96 -14.84
CA PHE A 257 3.59 10.66 -14.66
C PHE A 257 2.99 10.44 -13.25
N SER A 258 3.08 11.44 -12.39
CA SER A 258 2.29 11.57 -11.16
C SER A 258 1.18 12.59 -11.37
N THR A 259 0.08 12.48 -10.62
CA THR A 259 -0.94 13.53 -10.57
C THR A 259 -0.30 14.87 -10.22
N ILE A 260 -0.55 15.87 -11.05
CA ILE A 260 -0.20 17.27 -10.81
C ILE A 260 -1.52 17.99 -10.51
N GLU A 261 -1.66 18.46 -9.28
CA GLU A 261 -2.80 19.30 -8.87
C GLU A 261 -2.75 20.61 -9.67
N ALA A 262 -3.89 21.03 -10.20
CA ALA A 262 -3.95 22.13 -11.16
C ALA A 262 -3.65 23.48 -10.48
N GLU A 263 -3.98 23.64 -9.20
CA GLU A 263 -3.59 24.82 -8.41
C GLU A 263 -2.08 24.90 -8.13
N SER A 264 -1.30 23.85 -8.41
CA SER A 264 0.16 23.84 -8.20
C SER A 264 0.95 24.62 -9.26
N TYR A 265 0.29 25.43 -10.09
CA TYR A 265 0.92 26.21 -11.16
C TYR A 265 1.96 27.21 -10.63
N ASN A 266 3.02 27.39 -11.41
CA ASN A 266 4.16 28.25 -11.07
C ASN A 266 4.05 29.67 -11.65
N ALA A 267 3.19 29.88 -12.64
CA ALA A 267 2.83 31.18 -13.20
C ALA A 267 1.50 31.11 -13.96
N THR A 268 0.84 32.26 -14.14
CA THR A 268 -0.33 32.45 -15.02
C THR A 268 -0.25 33.84 -15.65
N ASN A 269 -0.85 34.03 -16.83
CA ASN A 269 -1.09 35.36 -17.41
C ASN A 269 -2.44 35.97 -16.99
N SER A 270 -3.23 35.27 -16.18
CA SER A 270 -4.60 35.64 -15.85
C SER A 270 -4.70 36.41 -14.54
N SER A 271 -5.59 37.41 -14.52
CA SER A 271 -6.10 38.04 -13.30
C SER A 271 -7.44 37.46 -12.82
N THR A 272 -8.05 36.54 -13.58
CA THR A 272 -9.38 36.00 -13.31
C THR A 272 -9.36 34.61 -12.68
N ILE A 273 -8.32 33.81 -12.93
CA ILE A 273 -8.20 32.45 -12.37
C ILE A 273 -8.22 32.49 -10.85
N GLN A 274 -9.09 31.67 -10.25
CA GLN A 274 -9.17 31.47 -8.81
C GLN A 274 -8.94 29.99 -8.47
N VAL A 275 -8.38 29.74 -7.29
CA VAL A 275 -8.29 28.40 -6.71
C VAL A 275 -9.46 28.22 -5.73
N ASN A 276 -10.29 27.20 -5.95
CA ASN A 276 -11.39 26.85 -5.06
C ASN A 276 -11.51 25.31 -4.97
N GLY A 277 -11.60 24.77 -3.76
CA GLY A 277 -11.80 23.32 -3.54
C GLY A 277 -10.71 22.39 -4.09
N GLY A 278 -9.47 22.86 -4.23
CA GLY A 278 -8.38 22.09 -4.88
C GLY A 278 -8.56 22.01 -6.39
N SER A 279 -8.96 23.11 -7.03
CA SER A 279 -9.18 23.22 -8.47
C SER A 279 -9.00 24.67 -8.91
N ILE A 280 -8.49 24.87 -10.13
CA ILE A 280 -8.49 26.18 -10.79
C ILE A 280 -9.80 26.38 -11.55
N GLY A 281 -10.41 27.55 -11.39
CA GLY A 281 -11.66 27.95 -12.05
C GLY A 281 -11.63 29.42 -12.45
N TYR A 282 -12.78 29.96 -12.88
CA TYR A 282 -12.90 31.33 -13.43
C TYR A 282 -11.94 31.59 -14.61
N ILE A 283 -11.70 30.54 -15.39
CA ILE A 283 -10.88 30.54 -16.59
C ILE A 283 -11.65 31.22 -17.74
N GLU A 284 -10.99 32.11 -18.46
CA GLU A 284 -11.47 32.79 -19.66
C GLU A 284 -10.65 32.35 -20.89
N SER A 285 -11.12 32.70 -22.08
CA SER A 285 -10.40 32.40 -23.33
C SER A 285 -9.10 33.21 -23.42
N GLY A 286 -7.98 32.52 -23.66
CA GLY A 286 -6.64 33.12 -23.68
C GLY A 286 -5.90 33.09 -22.34
N ASN A 287 -6.55 32.64 -21.26
CA ASN A 287 -5.86 32.35 -20.01
C ASN A 287 -4.88 31.18 -20.17
N THR A 288 -3.82 31.18 -19.37
CA THR A 288 -2.77 30.17 -19.36
C THR A 288 -2.30 29.87 -17.94
N VAL A 289 -1.84 28.64 -17.71
CA VAL A 289 -1.12 28.26 -16.48
C VAL A 289 0.15 27.48 -16.85
N THR A 290 1.25 27.81 -16.20
CA THR A 290 2.58 27.23 -16.44
C THR A 290 3.04 26.43 -15.23
N TYR A 291 3.46 25.19 -15.44
CA TYR A 291 4.11 24.34 -14.44
C TYR A 291 5.58 24.18 -14.85
N ARG A 292 6.49 24.62 -13.99
CA ARG A 292 7.93 24.59 -14.29
C ARG A 292 8.53 23.23 -14.00
N ASN A 293 9.57 22.87 -14.74
CA ASN A 293 10.37 21.66 -14.54
C ASN A 293 9.53 20.38 -14.47
N VAL A 294 8.63 20.18 -15.43
CA VAL A 294 7.84 18.94 -15.56
C VAL A 294 8.66 17.90 -16.32
N ASP A 295 9.00 16.79 -15.66
CA ASP A 295 9.74 15.67 -16.24
C ASP A 295 8.81 14.70 -16.98
N PHE A 296 8.85 14.79 -18.31
CA PHE A 296 8.19 13.87 -19.23
C PHE A 296 9.02 12.60 -19.51
N GLY A 297 10.14 12.42 -18.80
CA GLY A 297 10.96 11.22 -18.80
C GLY A 297 11.36 10.80 -20.20
N SER A 298 11.16 9.51 -20.51
CA SER A 298 11.53 8.94 -21.81
C SER A 298 10.45 9.05 -22.88
N GLY A 299 9.30 9.72 -22.65
CA GLY A 299 8.39 10.11 -23.73
C GLY A 299 6.89 10.05 -23.49
N ALA A 300 6.29 10.96 -22.74
CA ALA A 300 4.82 11.03 -22.60
C ALA A 300 4.11 11.21 -23.96
N THR A 301 3.02 10.46 -24.18
CA THR A 301 2.23 10.41 -25.43
C THR A 301 0.72 10.62 -25.24
N SER A 302 0.25 10.75 -24.00
CA SER A 302 -1.13 11.19 -23.71
C SER A 302 -1.20 12.10 -22.47
N PHE A 303 -2.30 12.84 -22.38
CA PHE A 303 -2.65 13.75 -21.30
C PHE A 303 -4.09 13.47 -20.85
N SER A 304 -4.33 13.45 -19.54
CA SER A 304 -5.65 13.30 -18.93
C SER A 304 -5.83 14.33 -17.83
N ALA A 305 -6.98 14.99 -17.77
CA ALA A 305 -7.32 15.98 -16.76
C ALA A 305 -8.72 15.75 -16.18
N ALA A 306 -8.86 15.95 -14.87
CA ALA A 306 -10.13 16.05 -14.17
C ALA A 306 -10.70 17.46 -14.37
N VAL A 307 -11.76 17.58 -15.17
CA VAL A 307 -12.31 18.88 -15.60
C VAL A 307 -13.82 18.95 -15.37
N ALA A 308 -14.35 20.15 -15.14
CA ALA A 308 -15.78 20.42 -15.07
C ALA A 308 -16.15 21.69 -15.86
N SER A 309 -17.19 21.63 -16.68
CA SER A 309 -17.72 22.81 -17.38
C SER A 309 -19.15 22.59 -17.88
N GLN A 310 -19.96 23.65 -17.91
CA GLN A 310 -21.22 23.66 -18.66
C GLN A 310 -21.01 24.01 -20.14
N GLN A 311 -19.88 24.63 -20.50
CA GLN A 311 -19.63 25.15 -21.84
C GLN A 311 -18.58 24.30 -22.58
N ASN A 312 -18.68 24.25 -23.90
CA ASN A 312 -17.63 23.64 -24.72
C ASN A 312 -16.45 24.59 -24.84
N SER A 313 -15.32 24.17 -24.28
CA SER A 313 -14.01 24.79 -24.45
C SER A 313 -12.95 23.71 -24.66
N ASN A 314 -11.72 24.12 -24.97
CA ASN A 314 -10.58 23.25 -25.21
C ASN A 314 -9.40 23.67 -24.33
N ILE A 315 -8.54 22.72 -23.98
CA ILE A 315 -7.25 22.96 -23.31
C ILE A 315 -6.15 22.52 -24.29
N GLN A 316 -5.31 23.45 -24.74
CA GLN A 316 -4.09 23.11 -25.49
C GLN A 316 -2.96 22.78 -24.52
N ILE A 317 -2.24 21.70 -24.81
CA ILE A 317 -1.10 21.21 -24.04
C ILE A 317 0.17 21.60 -24.80
N ARG A 318 0.96 22.51 -24.23
CA ARG A 318 2.18 23.07 -24.85
C ARG A 318 3.38 22.94 -23.94
N VAL A 319 4.59 23.03 -24.51
CA VAL A 319 5.84 23.15 -23.73
C VAL A 319 6.63 24.41 -24.09
N GLY A 320 7.38 24.90 -23.10
CA GLY A 320 8.23 26.09 -23.18
C GLY A 320 7.49 27.41 -22.97
N SER A 321 6.41 27.67 -23.71
CA SER A 321 5.59 28.89 -23.54
C SER A 321 4.16 28.72 -24.06
N ALA A 322 3.31 29.73 -23.83
CA ALA A 322 1.94 29.79 -24.38
C ALA A 322 1.91 29.72 -25.93
N ASN A 323 2.97 30.17 -26.60
CA ASN A 323 3.15 30.05 -28.06
C ASN A 323 4.13 28.93 -28.46
N GLY A 324 4.59 28.13 -27.50
CA GLY A 324 5.55 27.04 -27.70
C GLY A 324 4.93 25.80 -28.35
N THR A 325 5.73 24.75 -28.48
CA THR A 325 5.39 23.51 -29.21
C THR A 325 4.06 22.93 -28.73
N LEU A 326 3.09 22.82 -29.64
CA LEU A 326 1.81 22.17 -29.37
C LEU A 326 2.00 20.66 -29.34
N LEU A 327 1.74 20.07 -28.18
CA LEU A 327 1.79 18.62 -28.00
C LEU A 327 0.42 18.00 -28.35
N GLY A 328 -0.67 18.58 -27.88
CA GLY A 328 -2.02 18.16 -28.26
C GLY A 328 -3.09 19.10 -27.73
N THR A 329 -4.36 18.74 -27.95
CA THR A 329 -5.51 19.53 -27.49
C THR A 329 -6.55 18.60 -26.88
N LEU A 330 -6.87 18.85 -25.61
CA LEU A 330 -8.01 18.24 -24.95
C LEU A 330 -9.28 18.99 -25.35
N SER A 331 -10.06 18.38 -26.24
CA SER A 331 -11.22 19.02 -26.86
C SER A 331 -12.54 18.68 -26.17
N ASN A 332 -13.52 19.57 -26.25
CA ASN A 332 -14.88 19.37 -25.73
C ASN A 332 -14.92 18.98 -24.23
N VAL A 333 -14.33 19.85 -23.39
CA VAL A 333 -14.23 19.62 -21.93
C VAL A 333 -15.55 19.79 -21.17
N SER A 334 -16.67 20.09 -21.85
CA SER A 334 -17.99 20.15 -21.19
C SER A 334 -18.36 18.81 -20.55
N THR A 335 -18.89 18.90 -19.34
CA THR A 335 -19.34 17.78 -18.49
C THR A 335 -20.78 17.93 -18.02
N GLY A 336 -21.43 19.04 -18.35
CA GLY A 336 -22.82 19.35 -17.98
C GLY A 336 -22.98 20.17 -16.70
N GLY A 337 -21.89 20.48 -15.97
CA GLY A 337 -21.94 21.24 -14.73
C GLY A 337 -20.59 21.80 -14.32
N TRP A 338 -20.57 22.92 -13.59
CA TRP A 338 -19.34 23.55 -13.07
C TRP A 338 -18.66 22.75 -11.96
N ASP A 339 -19.43 21.94 -11.24
CA ASP A 339 -18.96 21.05 -10.18
C ASP A 339 -19.04 19.56 -10.59
N THR A 340 -19.44 19.29 -11.84
CA THR A 340 -19.55 17.93 -12.39
C THR A 340 -18.21 17.52 -12.99
N TYR A 341 -17.23 17.20 -12.15
CA TYR A 341 -15.91 16.77 -12.62
C TYR A 341 -15.96 15.43 -13.34
N GLN A 342 -15.28 15.34 -14.48
CA GLN A 342 -15.07 14.12 -15.26
C GLN A 342 -13.62 14.09 -15.76
N ASN A 343 -13.04 12.89 -15.82
CA ASN A 343 -11.75 12.70 -16.47
C ASN A 343 -11.93 12.76 -17.99
N LYS A 344 -11.24 13.70 -18.64
CA LYS A 344 -11.17 13.84 -20.09
C LYS A 344 -9.71 13.66 -20.52
N SER A 345 -9.47 12.93 -21.60
CA SER A 345 -8.12 12.63 -22.10
C SER A 345 -7.95 12.89 -23.59
N CYS A 346 -6.69 13.09 -24.00
CA CYS A 346 -6.29 13.25 -25.39
C CYS A 346 -4.89 12.64 -25.63
N ASN A 347 -4.62 12.27 -26.88
CA ASN A 347 -3.27 11.93 -27.31
C ASN A 347 -2.45 13.21 -27.52
N ILE A 348 -1.14 13.11 -27.28
CA ILE A 348 -0.19 14.18 -27.53
C ILE A 348 1.01 13.67 -28.35
N ASN A 349 1.64 14.57 -29.09
CA ASN A 349 2.96 14.35 -29.68
C ASN A 349 3.96 14.00 -28.56
N ARG A 350 4.80 12.97 -28.80
CA ARG A 350 5.74 12.46 -27.80
C ARG A 350 6.65 13.58 -27.27
N VAL A 351 6.63 13.81 -25.96
CA VAL A 351 7.48 14.78 -25.26
C VAL A 351 8.36 14.09 -24.24
N THR A 352 9.64 14.46 -24.18
CA THR A 352 10.68 13.82 -23.35
C THR A 352 11.42 14.84 -22.48
N GLY A 353 11.96 14.37 -21.36
CA GLY A 353 12.82 15.14 -20.46
C GLY A 353 12.08 16.22 -19.67
N VAL A 354 12.85 17.03 -18.95
CA VAL A 354 12.34 18.13 -18.13
C VAL A 354 12.03 19.33 -19.01
N GLN A 355 10.77 19.77 -19.02
CA GLN A 355 10.27 20.91 -19.80
C GLN A 355 9.27 21.73 -18.96
N ASP A 356 9.15 23.02 -19.24
CA ASP A 356 8.04 23.82 -18.69
C ASP A 356 6.75 23.48 -19.45
N LEU A 357 5.73 23.00 -18.74
CA LEU A 357 4.40 22.70 -19.28
C LEU A 357 3.53 23.96 -19.24
N VAL A 358 2.83 24.26 -20.33
CA VAL A 358 1.84 25.34 -20.39
C VAL A 358 0.50 24.79 -20.87
N LEU A 359 -0.55 25.00 -20.07
CA LEU A 359 -1.93 24.79 -20.49
C LEU A 359 -2.50 26.12 -20.98
N VAL A 360 -3.11 26.13 -22.18
CA VAL A 360 -3.75 27.31 -22.77
C VAL A 360 -5.23 27.04 -23.00
N PHE A 361 -6.09 27.87 -22.42
CA PHE A 361 -7.54 27.66 -22.39
C PHE A 361 -8.24 28.46 -23.50
N SER A 362 -9.15 27.82 -24.24
CA SER A 362 -9.97 28.51 -25.26
C SER A 362 -11.33 29.00 -24.74
N GLY A 363 -11.56 28.93 -23.43
CA GLY A 363 -12.81 29.33 -22.78
C GLY A 363 -13.01 28.66 -21.43
N PRO A 364 -14.16 28.91 -20.77
CA PRO A 364 -14.44 28.45 -19.42
C PRO A 364 -14.37 26.94 -19.19
N VAL A 365 -13.63 26.57 -18.15
CA VAL A 365 -13.48 25.21 -17.59
C VAL A 365 -12.91 25.33 -16.18
N ASN A 366 -13.33 24.45 -15.27
CA ASN A 366 -12.64 24.22 -14.02
C ASN A 366 -11.73 22.99 -14.18
N VAL A 367 -10.49 23.03 -13.69
CA VAL A 367 -9.53 21.92 -13.73
C VAL A 367 -9.10 21.60 -12.30
N ASN A 368 -9.29 20.35 -11.88
CA ASN A 368 -8.87 19.87 -10.58
C ASN A 368 -7.40 19.42 -10.62
N SER A 369 -7.10 18.46 -11.48
CA SER A 369 -5.78 17.82 -11.56
C SER A 369 -5.56 17.22 -12.94
N PHE A 370 -4.32 16.88 -13.27
CA PHE A 370 -3.96 16.21 -14.52
C PHE A 370 -2.74 15.30 -14.39
N VAL A 371 -2.57 14.41 -15.37
CA VAL A 371 -1.45 13.47 -15.45
C VAL A 371 -1.15 13.11 -16.91
N PHE A 372 0.11 12.80 -17.20
CA PHE A 372 0.57 12.32 -18.49
C PHE A 372 0.88 10.82 -18.46
N SER A 373 0.88 10.17 -19.63
CA SER A 373 1.35 8.77 -19.75
C SER A 373 2.01 8.49 -21.10
N GLY A 374 2.87 7.47 -21.16
CA GLY A 374 3.60 7.03 -22.35
C GLY A 374 5.12 7.08 -22.22
N GLY A 375 5.81 6.30 -23.06
CA GLY A 375 7.26 6.39 -23.29
C GLY A 375 8.14 5.38 -22.55
N ASN A 376 8.99 4.67 -23.30
CA ASN A 376 10.22 4.06 -22.80
C ASN A 376 11.29 3.94 -23.92
N THR A 377 12.50 4.44 -23.67
CA THR A 377 13.80 3.89 -24.13
C THR A 377 14.94 4.62 -23.42
N ASN A 378 15.94 3.88 -22.94
CA ASN A 378 17.11 4.37 -22.21
C ASN A 378 18.06 5.24 -23.05
N ASN A 379 18.80 6.16 -22.39
CA ASN A 379 20.26 6.13 -22.49
C ASN A 379 20.94 6.78 -21.27
N ASN A 380 21.94 6.10 -20.70
CA ASN A 380 22.86 6.68 -19.71
C ASN A 380 24.05 7.32 -20.44
N ASN A 381 24.68 8.31 -19.82
CA ASN A 381 26.12 8.49 -19.97
C ASN A 381 26.73 8.99 -18.66
N ASN A 382 27.58 8.17 -18.06
CA ASN A 382 28.46 8.59 -16.97
C ASN A 382 29.49 9.59 -17.50
N ASN A 383 29.99 10.45 -16.60
CA ASN A 383 31.39 10.88 -16.71
C ASN A 383 32.02 10.87 -15.32
N ASN A 384 32.99 9.98 -15.13
CA ASN A 384 33.79 9.87 -13.94
C ASN A 384 35.15 10.50 -14.26
N ASN A 385 35.71 11.34 -13.39
CA ASN A 385 37.14 11.21 -13.10
C ASN A 385 37.60 11.90 -11.81
N ASN A 386 38.64 11.30 -11.24
CA ASN A 386 39.25 11.68 -9.97
C ASN A 386 39.86 13.08 -9.98
N ASN A 387 40.01 13.62 -8.77
CA ASN A 387 41.22 14.36 -8.44
C ASN A 387 41.82 13.81 -7.14
N ASN A 388 42.86 12.99 -7.27
CA ASN A 388 44.00 13.01 -6.33
C ASN A 388 45.24 12.43 -7.01
N ASN A 389 46.38 13.04 -6.72
CA ASN A 389 47.60 12.95 -7.54
C ASN A 389 48.19 11.52 -7.63
N ASN A 390 48.55 11.15 -8.86
CA ASN A 390 49.46 10.09 -9.31
C ASN A 390 49.56 8.75 -8.54
N ASN A 391 49.30 7.70 -9.32
CA ASN A 391 49.71 6.29 -9.20
C ASN A 391 48.82 5.27 -8.43
N ASN A 392 48.39 4.29 -9.23
CA ASN A 392 47.94 2.91 -8.96
C ASN A 392 46.49 2.60 -8.52
N ASN A 393 45.90 1.71 -9.35
CA ASN A 393 44.83 0.71 -9.12
C ASN A 393 43.33 1.09 -9.09
N ASN A 394 42.65 0.75 -10.20
CA ASN A 394 41.29 0.19 -10.39
C ASN A 394 40.22 0.27 -9.26
N ASN A 395 39.05 0.86 -9.58
CA ASN A 395 37.82 0.07 -9.91
C ASN A 395 36.57 0.91 -10.30
N ASN A 396 35.58 0.25 -10.93
CA ASN A 396 34.28 0.77 -11.40
C ASN A 396 33.29 1.22 -10.28
N ASN A 397 32.26 2.03 -10.63
CA ASN A 397 30.87 1.79 -10.19
C ASN A 397 29.75 2.61 -10.90
N ASN A 398 28.51 2.10 -10.83
CA ASN A 398 27.25 2.60 -11.43
C ASN A 398 26.18 2.97 -10.37
N ASN A 399 25.14 3.74 -10.74
CA ASN A 399 23.74 3.67 -10.26
C ASN A 399 22.82 4.46 -11.24
N ASN A 400 21.56 4.15 -11.59
CA ASN A 400 20.53 3.14 -11.21
C ASN A 400 19.41 3.60 -10.24
N THR A 401 18.16 3.20 -10.52
CA THR A 401 16.93 3.36 -9.70
C THR A 401 16.25 2.01 -9.56
N ALA A 402 16.00 1.52 -8.34
CA ALA A 402 15.64 0.11 -8.11
C ALA A 402 14.21 -0.26 -8.56
N ALA A 403 14.08 -1.43 -9.20
CA ALA A 403 12.80 -2.05 -9.54
C ALA A 403 12.08 -2.62 -8.30
N LYS A 404 10.74 -2.67 -8.31
CA LYS A 404 9.93 -3.23 -7.22
C LYS A 404 9.84 -4.74 -7.39
N SER A 405 10.29 -5.54 -6.42
CA SER A 405 10.21 -7.00 -6.50
C SER A 405 8.76 -7.49 -6.61
N ALA A 406 8.47 -8.33 -7.59
CA ALA A 406 7.19 -9.05 -7.70
C ALA A 406 6.96 -10.02 -6.52
N PHE A 407 8.05 -10.45 -5.86
CA PHE A 407 8.06 -11.43 -4.78
C PHE A 407 7.91 -10.82 -3.37
N SER A 408 7.85 -9.49 -3.28
CA SER A 408 7.34 -8.78 -2.10
C SER A 408 5.86 -8.43 -2.29
N THR A 409 5.12 -8.30 -1.19
CA THR A 409 3.75 -7.75 -1.24
C THR A 409 3.75 -6.39 -1.92
N ILE A 410 2.87 -6.23 -2.90
CA ILE A 410 2.58 -4.97 -3.59
C ILE A 410 1.16 -4.58 -3.18
N GLU A 411 1.04 -3.47 -2.47
CA GLU A 411 -0.27 -2.90 -2.10
C GLU A 411 -1.02 -2.48 -3.37
N ALA A 412 -2.30 -2.81 -3.46
CA ALA A 412 -3.05 -2.64 -4.69
C ALA A 412 -3.34 -1.17 -5.02
N GLU A 413 -3.41 -0.29 -4.01
CA GLU A 413 -3.43 1.16 -4.20
C GLU A 413 -2.11 1.75 -4.71
N SER A 414 -1.01 0.98 -4.72
CA SER A 414 0.29 1.45 -5.24
C SER A 414 0.41 1.44 -6.77
N TYR A 415 -0.73 1.38 -7.47
CA TYR A 415 -0.81 1.41 -8.93
C TYR A 415 -0.31 2.75 -9.49
N ASN A 416 0.35 2.67 -10.63
CA ASN A 416 0.96 3.79 -11.35
C ASN A 416 0.04 4.39 -12.42
N ALA A 417 -1.02 3.70 -12.84
CA ALA A 417 -2.07 4.21 -13.73
C ALA A 417 -3.35 3.35 -13.67
N THR A 418 -4.48 3.94 -14.04
CA THR A 418 -5.76 3.24 -14.26
C THR A 418 -6.47 3.83 -15.48
N ASN A 419 -7.32 3.06 -16.17
CA ASN A 419 -8.24 3.59 -17.18
C ASN A 419 -9.62 4.00 -16.61
N SER A 420 -9.83 3.84 -15.30
CA SER A 420 -11.14 4.01 -14.67
C SER A 420 -11.27 5.35 -13.94
N SER A 421 -12.43 5.97 -14.06
CA SER A 421 -12.87 7.08 -13.20
C SER A 421 -13.66 6.61 -11.98
N THR A 422 -13.98 5.32 -11.85
CA THR A 422 -14.79 4.79 -10.75
C THR A 422 -13.98 4.09 -9.68
N ILE A 423 -12.74 3.67 -9.96
CA ILE A 423 -11.89 3.03 -8.94
C ILE A 423 -11.57 4.03 -7.84
N GLN A 424 -11.82 3.62 -6.59
CA GLN A 424 -11.50 4.39 -5.39
C GLN A 424 -10.53 3.60 -4.51
N VAL A 425 -9.69 4.31 -3.74
CA VAL A 425 -8.88 3.70 -2.68
C VAL A 425 -9.60 3.90 -1.35
N ASN A 426 -9.89 2.81 -0.64
CA ASN A 426 -10.48 2.83 0.70
C ASN A 426 -9.83 1.77 1.58
N GLY A 427 -9.39 2.14 2.79
CA GLY A 427 -8.82 1.19 3.75
C GLY A 427 -7.55 0.44 3.30
N GLY A 428 -6.75 1.01 2.39
CA GLY A 428 -5.60 0.31 1.79
C GLY A 428 -6.04 -0.76 0.79
N SER A 429 -7.05 -0.44 -0.03
CA SER A 429 -7.60 -1.35 -1.05
C SER A 429 -8.23 -0.55 -2.18
N ILE A 430 -8.06 -1.00 -3.41
CA ILE A 430 -8.80 -0.49 -4.57
C ILE A 430 -10.18 -1.14 -4.62
N GLY A 431 -11.24 -0.35 -4.82
CA GLY A 431 -12.62 -0.80 -4.91
C GLY A 431 -13.42 0.00 -5.94
N TYR A 432 -14.75 -0.17 -5.96
CA TYR A 432 -15.64 0.49 -6.95
C TYR A 432 -15.25 0.19 -8.42
N ILE A 433 -14.70 -1.01 -8.62
CA ILE A 433 -14.20 -1.51 -9.90
C ILE A 433 -15.37 -1.92 -10.79
N ASN A 434 -15.39 -1.45 -12.04
CA ASN A 434 -16.34 -1.85 -13.06
C ASN A 434 -15.71 -2.80 -14.10
N SER A 435 -16.55 -3.49 -14.87
CA SER A 435 -16.07 -4.33 -15.98
C SER A 435 -15.30 -3.51 -17.02
N GLY A 436 -14.16 -4.02 -17.50
CA GLY A 436 -13.25 -3.32 -18.41
C GLY A 436 -12.33 -2.30 -17.74
N ASN A 437 -12.40 -2.13 -16.42
CA ASN A 437 -11.43 -1.32 -15.67
C ASN A 437 -10.06 -2.01 -15.64
N THR A 438 -9.00 -1.22 -15.48
CA THR A 438 -7.62 -1.69 -15.39
C THR A 438 -6.81 -0.91 -14.37
N VAL A 439 -5.81 -1.54 -13.77
CA VAL A 439 -4.75 -0.86 -12.99
C VAL A 439 -3.38 -1.37 -13.42
N THR A 440 -2.40 -0.47 -13.52
CA THR A 440 -1.05 -0.74 -14.03
C THR A 440 -0.01 -0.44 -12.96
N TYR A 441 0.96 -1.34 -12.74
CA TYR A 441 2.09 -1.17 -11.84
C TYR A 441 3.38 -1.25 -12.66
N ARG A 442 4.23 -0.24 -12.57
CA ARG A 442 5.44 -0.13 -13.40
C ARG A 442 6.67 -0.69 -12.71
N ASN A 443 7.63 -1.15 -13.52
CA ASN A 443 8.92 -1.66 -13.07
C ASN A 443 8.82 -2.78 -12.00
N ILE A 444 7.92 -3.75 -12.23
CA ILE A 444 7.79 -4.94 -11.38
C ILE A 444 8.85 -5.96 -11.81
N ASP A 445 9.80 -6.25 -10.92
CA ASP A 445 10.86 -7.23 -11.12
C ASP A 445 10.36 -8.65 -10.80
N PHE A 446 10.02 -9.38 -11.86
CA PHE A 446 9.66 -10.79 -11.81
C PHE A 446 10.88 -11.73 -11.72
N GLY A 447 12.09 -11.17 -11.59
CA GLY A 447 13.34 -11.88 -11.37
C GLY A 447 13.61 -12.96 -12.43
N SER A 448 14.08 -14.12 -11.99
CA SER A 448 14.31 -15.28 -12.85
C SER A 448 13.03 -16.09 -13.18
N GLY A 449 11.85 -15.72 -12.65
CA GLY A 449 10.57 -16.33 -13.06
C GLY A 449 9.50 -16.34 -11.99
N ALA A 450 8.53 -15.43 -12.08
CA ALA A 450 7.24 -15.58 -11.41
C ALA A 450 6.30 -16.49 -12.22
N THR A 451 5.58 -17.37 -11.53
CA THR A 451 4.68 -18.40 -12.13
C THR A 451 3.31 -18.47 -11.47
N SER A 452 3.07 -17.66 -10.43
CA SER A 452 1.78 -17.55 -9.76
C SER A 452 1.54 -16.11 -9.32
N PHE A 453 0.27 -15.75 -9.19
CA PHE A 453 -0.23 -14.49 -8.66
C PHE A 453 -1.25 -14.78 -7.55
N SER A 454 -1.10 -14.12 -6.40
CA SER A 454 -2.05 -14.20 -5.28
C SER A 454 -2.46 -12.78 -4.89
N ALA A 455 -3.76 -12.55 -4.70
CA ALA A 455 -4.30 -11.26 -4.29
C ALA A 455 -5.28 -11.41 -3.12
N ALA A 456 -5.19 -10.51 -2.15
CA ALA A 456 -6.19 -10.32 -1.12
C ALA A 456 -7.37 -9.54 -1.74
N VAL A 457 -8.51 -10.21 -1.92
CA VAL A 457 -9.68 -9.66 -2.63
C VAL A 457 -10.95 -9.83 -1.83
N ALA A 458 -11.92 -8.94 -2.01
CA ALA A 458 -13.27 -9.04 -1.43
C ALA A 458 -14.33 -8.71 -2.49
N SER A 459 -15.38 -9.53 -2.62
CA SER A 459 -16.51 -9.23 -3.49
C SER A 459 -17.74 -10.03 -3.08
N GLN A 460 -18.92 -9.45 -3.28
CA GLN A 460 -20.20 -10.16 -3.18
C GLN A 460 -20.62 -10.82 -4.51
N GLN A 461 -19.93 -10.51 -5.62
CA GLN A 461 -20.27 -10.96 -6.96
C GLN A 461 -19.11 -11.74 -7.60
N ASN A 462 -19.43 -12.66 -8.51
CA ASN A 462 -18.40 -13.34 -9.31
C ASN A 462 -17.86 -12.38 -10.37
N SER A 463 -16.57 -12.09 -10.30
CA SER A 463 -15.80 -11.41 -11.33
C SER A 463 -14.44 -12.09 -11.49
N ASN A 464 -13.68 -11.66 -12.50
CA ASN A 464 -12.35 -12.17 -12.81
C ASN A 464 -11.36 -11.01 -12.92
N ILE A 465 -10.11 -11.26 -12.56
CA ILE A 465 -8.98 -10.33 -12.76
C ILE A 465 -8.02 -11.01 -13.73
N GLN A 466 -7.78 -10.42 -14.90
CA GLN A 466 -6.73 -10.87 -15.83
C GLN A 466 -5.41 -10.22 -15.44
N ILE A 467 -4.34 -11.02 -15.39
CA ILE A 467 -2.98 -10.61 -15.09
C ILE A 467 -2.24 -10.52 -16.42
N ARG A 468 -1.84 -9.31 -16.83
CA ARG A 468 -1.17 -9.04 -18.09
C ARG A 468 0.14 -8.29 -17.87
N VAL A 469 1.02 -8.28 -18.87
CA VAL A 469 2.20 -7.40 -18.89
C VAL A 469 2.26 -6.51 -20.13
N GLY A 470 2.90 -5.35 -19.98
CA GLY A 470 3.08 -4.31 -20.99
C GLY A 470 1.87 -3.41 -21.16
N SER A 471 0.66 -3.95 -21.34
CA SER A 471 -0.57 -3.15 -21.45
C SER A 471 -1.85 -3.93 -21.13
N ALA A 472 -3.00 -3.24 -21.09
CA ALA A 472 -4.32 -3.84 -20.94
C ALA A 472 -4.67 -4.87 -22.05
N ASN A 473 -4.08 -4.73 -23.24
CA ASN A 473 -4.19 -5.68 -24.35
C ASN A 473 -2.91 -6.51 -24.54
N GLY A 474 -1.93 -6.36 -23.65
CA GLY A 474 -0.65 -7.06 -23.69
C GLY A 474 -0.74 -8.52 -23.27
N THR A 475 0.40 -9.18 -23.23
CA THR A 475 0.54 -10.63 -22.98
C THR A 475 -0.26 -11.05 -21.75
N LEU A 476 -1.27 -11.91 -21.96
CA LEU A 476 -2.03 -12.52 -20.87
C LEU A 476 -1.15 -13.55 -20.17
N LEU A 477 -0.84 -13.28 -18.91
CA LEU A 477 -0.09 -14.21 -18.08
C LEU A 477 -1.06 -15.20 -17.41
N GLY A 478 -2.15 -14.72 -16.80
CA GLY A 478 -3.15 -15.61 -16.21
C GLY A 478 -4.47 -14.89 -15.91
N THR A 479 -5.42 -15.59 -15.33
CA THR A 479 -6.69 -15.00 -14.87
C THR A 479 -7.06 -15.57 -13.50
N LEU A 480 -7.21 -14.68 -12.53
CA LEU A 480 -7.77 -14.96 -11.22
C LEU A 480 -9.29 -14.95 -11.34
N SER A 481 -9.90 -16.12 -11.29
CA SER A 481 -11.33 -16.30 -11.62
C SER A 481 -12.20 -16.47 -10.39
N ASN A 482 -13.50 -16.12 -10.52
CA ASN A 482 -14.52 -16.30 -9.48
C ASN A 482 -14.12 -15.68 -8.11
N VAL A 483 -13.73 -14.40 -8.11
CA VAL A 483 -13.20 -13.71 -6.92
C VAL A 483 -14.23 -13.35 -5.85
N SER A 484 -15.44 -13.92 -5.90
CA SER A 484 -16.43 -13.75 -4.82
C SER A 484 -15.94 -14.36 -3.51
N THR A 485 -16.19 -13.63 -2.43
CA THR A 485 -15.83 -13.96 -1.05
C THR A 485 -17.02 -13.92 -0.09
N GLY A 486 -18.18 -13.50 -0.56
CA GLY A 486 -19.43 -13.38 0.21
C GLY A 486 -19.74 -11.98 0.73
N GLY A 487 -18.82 -11.02 0.59
CA GLY A 487 -19.03 -9.63 1.05
C GLY A 487 -17.94 -8.67 0.59
N TRP A 488 -18.26 -7.37 0.58
CA TRP A 488 -17.35 -6.31 0.09
C TRP A 488 -16.15 -6.04 1.00
N ASP A 489 -16.28 -6.36 2.29
CA ASP A 489 -15.22 -6.24 3.31
C ASP A 489 -14.69 -7.61 3.76
N THR A 490 -15.19 -8.69 3.16
CA THR A 490 -14.78 -10.07 3.47
C THR A 490 -13.57 -10.45 2.63
N TYR A 491 -12.38 -9.96 2.99
CA TYR A 491 -11.16 -10.24 2.24
C TYR A 491 -10.71 -11.70 2.36
N GLN A 492 -10.42 -12.33 1.23
CA GLN A 492 -9.80 -13.65 1.12
C GLN A 492 -8.62 -13.59 0.14
N ASN A 493 -7.56 -14.33 0.45
CA ASN A 493 -6.49 -14.55 -0.52
C ASN A 493 -6.99 -15.53 -1.59
N LYS A 494 -7.11 -15.04 -2.83
CA LYS A 494 -7.37 -15.87 -4.02
C LYS A 494 -6.11 -15.88 -4.87
N SER A 495 -5.76 -17.04 -5.42
CA SER A 495 -4.56 -17.20 -6.25
C SER A 495 -4.85 -17.89 -7.59
N CYS A 496 -3.99 -17.62 -8.57
CA CYS A 496 -4.02 -18.25 -9.87
C CYS A 496 -2.61 -18.46 -10.41
N ASN A 497 -2.51 -19.38 -11.37
CA ASN A 497 -1.29 -19.60 -12.13
C ASN A 497 -1.15 -18.54 -13.20
N ILE A 498 0.10 -18.25 -13.54
CA ILE A 498 0.43 -17.36 -14.65
C ILE A 498 1.52 -17.99 -15.52
N ASN A 499 1.47 -17.72 -16.82
CA ASN A 499 2.56 -17.96 -17.75
C ASN A 499 3.83 -17.32 -17.18
N ARG A 500 4.94 -18.06 -17.17
CA ARG A 500 6.20 -17.62 -16.54
C ARG A 500 6.63 -16.27 -17.10
N VAL A 501 6.75 -15.29 -16.21
CA VAL A 501 7.21 -13.93 -16.53
C VAL A 501 8.53 -13.68 -15.80
N THR A 502 9.49 -13.05 -16.49
CA THR A 502 10.85 -12.80 -16.00
C THR A 502 11.24 -11.33 -16.19
N GLY A 503 12.25 -10.90 -15.44
CA GLY A 503 12.82 -9.56 -15.50
C GLY A 503 11.85 -8.45 -15.07
N VAL A 504 12.26 -7.21 -15.31
CA VAL A 504 11.48 -6.02 -14.96
C VAL A 504 10.46 -5.72 -16.05
N GLN A 505 9.18 -5.78 -15.74
CA GLN A 505 8.08 -5.48 -16.66
C GLN A 505 6.97 -4.67 -15.99
N ASP A 506 6.16 -3.97 -16.80
CA ASP A 506 4.94 -3.31 -16.32
C ASP A 506 3.81 -4.33 -16.24
N LEU A 507 3.22 -4.48 -15.05
CA LEU A 507 2.07 -5.33 -14.75
C LEU A 507 0.77 -4.57 -15.01
N VAL A 508 -0.23 -5.21 -15.62
CA VAL A 508 -1.58 -4.68 -15.75
C VAL A 508 -2.60 -5.71 -15.27
N LEU A 509 -3.45 -5.31 -14.31
CA LEU A 509 -4.64 -6.05 -13.92
C LEU A 509 -5.84 -5.52 -14.72
N VAL A 510 -6.64 -6.41 -15.31
CA VAL A 510 -7.86 -6.06 -16.07
C VAL A 510 -9.07 -6.76 -15.44
N PHE A 511 -10.07 -6.00 -15.04
CA PHE A 511 -11.20 -6.50 -14.25
C PHE A 511 -12.42 -6.78 -15.13
N SER A 512 -13.05 -7.95 -14.96
CA SER A 512 -14.29 -8.30 -15.68
C SER A 512 -15.56 -7.87 -14.94
N GLY A 513 -15.45 -7.28 -13.75
CA GLY A 513 -16.57 -6.84 -12.93
C GLY A 513 -16.15 -6.45 -11.51
N PRO A 514 -17.10 -6.13 -10.63
CA PRO A 514 -16.85 -5.68 -9.27
C PRO A 514 -16.01 -6.62 -8.40
N VAL A 515 -14.99 -6.05 -7.78
CA VAL A 515 -14.12 -6.65 -6.76
C VAL A 515 -13.36 -5.53 -6.05
N ASN A 516 -13.10 -5.69 -4.76
CA ASN A 516 -12.11 -4.90 -4.03
C ASN A 516 -10.79 -5.71 -3.96
N VAL A 517 -9.64 -5.06 -4.16
CA VAL A 517 -8.31 -5.68 -4.05
C VAL A 517 -7.49 -4.90 -3.04
N ASN A 518 -6.99 -5.56 -2.01
CA ASN A 518 -6.16 -4.96 -0.97
C ASN A 518 -4.68 -4.96 -1.39
N SER A 519 -4.14 -6.13 -1.70
CA SER A 519 -2.73 -6.31 -2.01
C SER A 519 -2.55 -7.57 -2.84
N PHE A 520 -1.39 -7.71 -3.48
CA PHE A 520 -1.02 -8.92 -4.21
C PHE A 520 0.48 -9.20 -4.17
N VAL A 521 0.84 -10.43 -4.47
CA VAL A 521 2.22 -10.89 -4.54
C VAL A 521 2.35 -11.99 -5.59
N PHE A 522 3.50 -12.04 -6.25
CA PHE A 522 3.85 -13.12 -7.16
C PHE A 522 4.74 -14.15 -6.46
N SER A 523 4.63 -15.41 -6.86
CA SER A 523 5.58 -16.43 -6.42
C SER A 523 6.05 -17.32 -7.57
N GLY A 524 7.27 -17.83 -7.42
CA GLY A 524 8.04 -18.56 -8.43
C GLY A 524 9.50 -18.67 -7.98
N SER A 525 10.34 -19.30 -8.81
CA SER A 525 11.73 -19.60 -8.43
C SER A 525 12.64 -18.36 -8.53
N ASN A 526 12.81 -17.63 -7.42
CA ASN A 526 13.90 -16.66 -7.27
C ASN A 526 15.23 -17.37 -6.93
N THR A 527 15.77 -18.13 -7.88
CA THR A 527 17.13 -18.67 -7.76
C THR A 527 18.11 -17.65 -8.31
N GLY A 528 18.66 -16.81 -7.42
CA GLY A 528 19.72 -15.88 -7.76
C GLY A 528 21.05 -16.60 -7.95
N SER A 529 21.56 -16.61 -9.19
CA SER A 529 22.98 -16.77 -9.47
C SER A 529 23.37 -15.89 -10.64
N ASN A 530 24.26 -14.94 -10.35
CA ASN A 530 24.80 -13.99 -11.30
C ASN A 530 25.98 -14.64 -12.04
N THR A 531 25.76 -15.13 -13.27
CA THR A 531 26.84 -15.53 -14.16
C THR A 531 26.68 -14.85 -15.52
N ASN A 532 27.47 -13.80 -15.73
CA ASN A 532 27.80 -13.32 -17.07
C ASN A 532 28.30 -14.50 -17.91
N ASN A 533 27.68 -14.73 -19.06
CA ASN A 533 28.42 -15.24 -20.21
C ASN A 533 27.91 -14.59 -21.48
N ASN A 534 28.76 -13.73 -22.03
CA ASN A 534 28.58 -13.09 -23.32
C ASN A 534 29.00 -14.08 -24.41
N THR A 535 28.06 -14.63 -25.15
CA THR A 535 28.33 -15.31 -26.43
C THR A 535 27.32 -14.86 -27.48
N ASN A 536 27.80 -14.05 -28.42
CA ASN A 536 27.22 -13.98 -29.76
C ASN A 536 27.07 -15.39 -30.33
N ASN A 537 25.96 -15.69 -30.99
CA ASN A 537 26.09 -16.40 -32.27
C ASN A 537 24.92 -16.17 -33.23
N ASN A 538 25.26 -16.07 -34.51
CA ASN A 538 24.33 -16.17 -35.63
C ASN A 538 24.11 -17.65 -36.01
N ASN A 539 22.98 -17.90 -36.67
CA ASN A 539 22.71 -19.00 -37.61
C ASN A 539 22.57 -20.47 -37.13
N ASN A 540 21.40 -21.00 -37.50
CA ASN A 540 21.09 -22.32 -38.08
C ASN A 540 20.99 -23.60 -37.23
N ASN A 541 19.79 -24.19 -37.38
CA ASN A 541 19.45 -25.62 -37.52
C ASN A 541 19.60 -26.60 -36.33
N ASN A 542 18.43 -26.86 -35.73
CA ASN A 542 17.83 -28.19 -35.60
C ASN A 542 18.59 -29.28 -34.80
N SER A 543 18.33 -29.36 -33.50
CA SER A 543 17.99 -30.65 -32.88
C SER A 543 17.25 -30.52 -31.54
N ASN A 544 16.17 -31.29 -31.45
CA ASN A 544 15.36 -31.69 -30.30
C ASN A 544 15.98 -31.51 -28.88
N GLN A 545 15.59 -30.46 -28.15
CA GLN A 545 15.75 -30.33 -26.69
C GLN A 545 14.46 -29.74 -26.09
N ASN A 546 13.69 -30.59 -25.40
CA ASN A 546 12.39 -30.25 -24.84
C ASN A 546 12.58 -29.51 -23.50
N GLY A 547 12.96 -28.24 -23.55
CA GLY A 547 12.99 -27.36 -22.37
C GLY A 547 11.57 -27.20 -21.82
N ALA A 548 11.35 -27.58 -20.55
CA ALA A 548 10.01 -27.63 -19.99
C ALA A 548 9.32 -26.24 -20.02
N ASN A 549 8.05 -26.23 -20.41
CA ASN A 549 7.11 -25.09 -20.46
C ASN A 549 6.74 -24.56 -19.05
N GLY A 550 7.62 -24.70 -18.06
CA GLY A 550 7.39 -24.50 -16.63
C GLY A 550 7.02 -25.79 -15.89
N ASN A 551 6.92 -25.71 -14.57
CA ASN A 551 6.65 -26.85 -13.69
C ASN A 551 5.27 -26.76 -13.04
N VAL A 552 4.64 -27.90 -12.77
CA VAL A 552 3.50 -28.02 -11.84
C VAL A 552 3.94 -28.54 -10.47
N TYR A 553 3.11 -28.32 -9.46
CA TYR A 553 3.29 -28.83 -8.10
C TYR A 553 2.17 -29.85 -7.83
N LEU A 554 2.41 -31.14 -8.11
CA LEU A 554 1.43 -32.17 -7.74
C LEU A 554 1.36 -32.25 -6.20
N CYS A 555 0.18 -31.95 -5.65
CA CYS A 555 -0.07 -31.86 -4.22
C CYS A 555 -1.08 -32.92 -3.80
N PHE A 556 -0.83 -33.56 -2.66
CA PHE A 556 -1.71 -34.57 -2.09
C PHE A 556 -1.91 -34.34 -0.60
N ASP A 557 -3.17 -34.31 -0.19
CA ASP A 557 -3.62 -33.98 1.17
C ASP A 557 -4.07 -35.25 1.92
N ASP A 558 -4.48 -35.11 3.18
CA ASP A 558 -5.02 -36.14 4.09
C ASP A 558 -4.13 -37.36 4.41
N GLY A 559 -2.93 -37.44 3.85
CA GLY A 559 -1.95 -38.51 4.12
C GLY A 559 -1.02 -38.23 5.31
N PRO A 560 -0.18 -39.20 5.70
CA PRO A 560 -0.02 -40.52 5.09
C PRO A 560 -1.13 -41.53 5.42
N ASN A 561 -1.49 -42.40 4.47
CA ASN A 561 -2.46 -43.49 4.63
C ASN A 561 -1.86 -44.87 4.28
N ASN A 562 -1.76 -45.76 5.28
CA ASN A 562 -1.30 -47.16 5.23
C ASN A 562 -0.48 -47.58 3.98
N SER A 563 -0.97 -48.55 3.20
CA SER A 563 -0.37 -48.99 1.93
C SER A 563 -0.71 -48.07 0.74
N ASN A 564 -1.66 -47.15 0.94
CA ASN A 564 -2.07 -46.22 -0.12
C ASN A 564 -0.94 -45.25 -0.46
N SER A 565 -0.28 -44.66 0.55
CA SER A 565 0.86 -43.75 0.36
C SER A 565 1.95 -44.36 -0.53
N GLN A 566 2.33 -45.61 -0.25
CA GLN A 566 3.35 -46.30 -1.04
C GLN A 566 2.88 -46.56 -2.48
N THR A 567 1.59 -46.88 -2.67
CA THR A 567 0.98 -47.07 -4.00
C THR A 567 1.00 -45.77 -4.80
N LEU A 568 0.58 -44.65 -4.20
CA LEU A 568 0.60 -43.31 -4.80
C LEU A 568 2.03 -42.91 -5.21
N ILE A 569 2.99 -43.05 -4.29
CA ILE A 569 4.41 -42.74 -4.53
C ILE A 569 4.98 -43.60 -5.67
N ASN A 570 4.67 -44.89 -5.70
CA ASN A 570 5.11 -45.79 -6.76
C ASN A 570 4.52 -45.40 -8.12
N ASN A 571 3.24 -45.03 -8.19
CA ASN A 571 2.58 -44.62 -9.44
C ASN A 571 3.17 -43.30 -9.97
N LEU A 572 3.39 -42.32 -9.10
CA LEU A 572 4.06 -41.07 -9.45
C LEU A 572 5.48 -41.31 -10.00
N LYS A 573 6.31 -42.06 -9.28
CA LYS A 573 7.69 -42.37 -9.69
C LYS A 573 7.74 -43.19 -10.98
N SER A 574 6.84 -44.15 -11.17
CA SER A 574 6.78 -44.99 -12.37
C SER A 574 6.36 -44.21 -13.61
N ALA A 575 5.51 -43.19 -13.46
CA ALA A 575 5.22 -42.22 -14.53
C ALA A 575 6.36 -41.19 -14.72
N GLY A 576 7.40 -41.25 -13.89
CA GLY A 576 8.57 -40.37 -13.92
C GLY A 576 8.29 -38.97 -13.36
N CYS A 577 7.46 -38.85 -12.34
CA CYS A 577 7.37 -37.69 -11.47
C CYS A 577 8.31 -37.89 -10.28
N ASP A 578 9.40 -37.13 -10.24
CA ASP A 578 10.43 -37.16 -9.18
C ASP A 578 10.16 -36.15 -8.06
N LYS A 579 9.21 -35.22 -8.25
CA LYS A 579 8.91 -34.11 -7.34
C LYS A 579 7.40 -33.94 -7.14
N ALA A 580 6.96 -34.05 -5.89
CA ALA A 580 5.59 -33.82 -5.47
C ALA A 580 5.58 -33.23 -4.06
N THR A 581 4.44 -32.68 -3.62
CA THR A 581 4.27 -32.25 -2.23
C THR A 581 3.18 -33.07 -1.55
N MET A 582 3.47 -33.58 -0.37
CA MET A 582 2.52 -34.24 0.51
C MET A 582 2.21 -33.30 1.66
N PHE A 583 0.94 -32.92 1.80
CA PHE A 583 0.44 -32.16 2.95
C PHE A 583 0.06 -33.16 4.04
N VAL A 584 0.85 -33.17 5.12
CA VAL A 584 0.88 -34.20 6.15
C VAL A 584 -0.10 -33.88 7.28
N TRP A 585 -1.06 -34.78 7.49
CA TRP A 585 -1.88 -34.82 8.69
C TRP A 585 -1.03 -35.31 9.86
N GLY A 586 -0.66 -34.38 10.76
CA GLY A 586 0.38 -34.60 11.78
C GLY A 586 0.14 -35.81 12.70
N ASN A 587 -1.09 -36.04 13.17
CA ASN A 587 -1.42 -37.18 14.01
C ASN A 587 -1.10 -38.56 13.35
N LYS A 588 -1.10 -38.63 12.02
CA LYS A 588 -0.76 -39.86 11.28
C LYS A 588 0.76 -40.17 11.27
N ILE A 589 1.63 -39.22 11.64
CA ILE A 589 3.08 -39.45 11.76
C ILE A 589 3.39 -40.51 12.83
N SER A 590 2.71 -40.43 13.98
CA SER A 590 2.87 -41.38 15.10
C SER A 590 1.89 -42.55 15.06
N SER A 591 0.69 -42.37 14.50
CA SER A 591 -0.35 -43.42 14.48
C SER A 591 -0.35 -44.32 13.24
N ASN A 592 0.39 -43.97 12.18
CA ASN A 592 0.52 -44.76 10.95
C ASN A 592 1.99 -44.81 10.47
N SER A 593 2.79 -45.69 11.10
CA SER A 593 4.19 -45.90 10.72
C SER A 593 4.36 -46.34 9.26
N THR A 594 3.53 -47.25 8.76
CA THR A 594 3.63 -47.77 7.38
C THR A 594 3.51 -46.67 6.32
N GLY A 595 2.48 -45.82 6.42
CA GLY A 595 2.31 -44.71 5.50
C GLY A 595 3.35 -43.61 5.76
N TRP A 596 3.71 -43.35 7.02
CA TRP A 596 4.73 -42.37 7.35
C TRP A 596 6.11 -42.75 6.79
N ASP A 597 6.53 -44.01 6.88
CA ASP A 597 7.79 -44.47 6.30
C ASP A 597 7.79 -44.36 4.77
N ALA A 598 6.65 -44.60 4.11
CA ALA A 598 6.51 -44.34 2.67
C ALA A 598 6.74 -42.85 2.35
N TYR A 599 6.08 -41.94 3.06
CA TYR A 599 6.28 -40.49 2.92
C TYR A 599 7.72 -40.07 3.22
N LYS A 600 8.29 -40.55 4.33
CA LYS A 600 9.65 -40.26 4.79
C LYS A 600 10.71 -40.72 3.78
N ASN A 601 10.49 -41.85 3.11
CA ASN A 601 11.43 -42.41 2.13
C ASN A 601 11.11 -42.02 0.67
N SER A 602 10.07 -41.22 0.45
CA SER A 602 9.63 -40.83 -0.91
C SER A 602 10.63 -39.93 -1.65
N GLY A 603 11.29 -39.00 -0.96
CA GLY A 603 12.05 -37.89 -1.57
C GLY A 603 11.18 -36.68 -1.95
N PHE A 604 9.87 -36.78 -1.78
CA PHE A 604 8.92 -35.70 -1.99
C PHE A 604 8.94 -34.68 -0.82
N SER A 605 8.44 -33.48 -1.08
CA SER A 605 8.31 -32.44 -0.03
C SER A 605 7.19 -32.80 0.94
N LEU A 606 7.43 -32.62 2.23
CA LEU A 606 6.47 -32.91 3.30
C LEU A 606 6.13 -31.59 4.00
N GLN A 607 4.88 -31.15 3.88
CA GLN A 607 4.40 -29.85 4.34
C GLN A 607 3.22 -30.02 5.31
N ASN A 608 2.79 -28.94 5.96
CA ASN A 608 1.86 -29.00 7.08
C ASN A 608 0.38 -29.15 6.60
N HIS A 609 -0.39 -30.05 7.21
CA HIS A 609 -1.85 -30.15 7.01
C HIS A 609 -2.63 -30.19 8.33
N SER A 610 -2.19 -29.37 9.30
CA SER A 610 -2.59 -29.41 10.72
C SER A 610 -2.16 -30.72 11.43
N TRP A 611 -2.26 -30.74 12.76
CA TRP A 611 -2.07 -31.95 13.55
C TRP A 611 -3.36 -32.77 13.64
N SER A 612 -4.49 -32.13 13.95
CA SER A 612 -5.76 -32.81 14.25
C SER A 612 -6.71 -33.01 13.06
N HIS A 613 -6.54 -32.25 11.97
CA HIS A 613 -7.46 -32.20 10.82
C HIS A 613 -8.89 -31.84 11.25
N GLN A 614 -9.03 -30.67 11.88
CA GLN A 614 -10.31 -30.17 12.42
C GLN A 614 -10.71 -28.85 11.76
N HIS A 615 -12.00 -28.52 11.83
CA HIS A 615 -12.50 -27.19 11.53
C HIS A 615 -12.03 -26.20 12.61
N MET A 616 -11.05 -25.36 12.27
CA MET A 616 -10.37 -24.46 13.23
C MET A 616 -10.95 -23.04 13.26
N THR A 617 -11.99 -22.75 12.48
CA THR A 617 -12.54 -21.39 12.32
C THR A 617 -13.18 -20.81 13.59
N SER A 618 -13.60 -21.68 14.53
CA SER A 618 -14.12 -21.31 15.85
C SER A 618 -13.09 -21.35 16.97
N TRP A 619 -11.84 -21.71 16.68
CA TRP A 619 -10.80 -21.91 17.69
C TRP A 619 -10.14 -20.60 18.12
N SER A 620 -9.62 -20.57 19.36
CA SER A 620 -8.74 -19.50 19.82
C SER A 620 -7.37 -19.57 19.12
N TYR A 621 -6.68 -18.42 19.07
CA TYR A 621 -5.32 -18.32 18.51
C TYR A 621 -4.37 -19.40 19.05
N GLN A 622 -4.39 -19.64 20.36
CA GLN A 622 -3.47 -20.59 20.99
C GLN A 622 -3.76 -22.05 20.60
N GLN A 623 -5.04 -22.41 20.39
CA GLN A 623 -5.40 -23.75 19.92
C GLN A 623 -4.89 -23.97 18.49
N VAL A 624 -5.11 -23.02 17.58
CA VAL A 624 -4.60 -23.11 16.20
C VAL A 624 -3.07 -23.12 16.17
N TYR A 625 -2.43 -22.20 16.88
CA TYR A 625 -0.97 -22.12 16.94
C TYR A 625 -0.36 -23.43 17.46
N ASN A 626 -0.91 -24.01 18.53
CA ASN A 626 -0.40 -25.27 19.08
C ASN A 626 -0.56 -26.44 18.10
N ASP A 627 -1.72 -26.58 17.47
CA ASP A 627 -2.00 -27.66 16.51
C ASP A 627 -1.06 -27.59 15.28
N LEU A 628 -0.96 -26.42 14.66
CA LEU A 628 -0.08 -26.20 13.51
C LEU A 628 1.41 -26.35 13.88
N LYS A 629 1.80 -25.91 15.08
CA LYS A 629 3.15 -26.09 15.60
C LYS A 629 3.48 -27.57 15.80
N GLN A 630 2.56 -28.33 16.41
CA GLN A 630 2.77 -29.74 16.71
C GLN A 630 2.99 -30.58 15.45
N CYS A 631 2.24 -30.30 14.37
CA CYS A 631 2.49 -30.92 13.06
C CYS A 631 3.88 -30.53 12.49
N SER A 632 4.24 -29.25 12.55
CA SER A 632 5.54 -28.76 12.06
C SER A 632 6.73 -29.36 12.81
N ASP A 633 6.64 -29.41 14.14
CA ASP A 633 7.65 -29.99 15.02
C ASP A 633 7.78 -31.49 14.79
N ALA A 634 6.67 -32.23 14.61
CA ALA A 634 6.70 -33.67 14.37
C ALA A 634 7.37 -34.04 13.05
N ILE A 635 7.12 -33.28 11.98
CA ILE A 635 7.81 -33.44 10.69
C ILE A 635 9.31 -33.15 10.86
N GLN A 636 9.67 -32.06 11.55
CA GLN A 636 11.07 -31.70 11.80
C GLN A 636 11.81 -32.76 12.63
N ASN A 637 11.20 -33.20 13.74
CA ASN A 637 11.76 -34.21 14.66
C ASN A 637 11.95 -35.58 14.00
N ALA A 638 11.17 -35.90 12.95
CA ALA A 638 11.36 -37.09 12.14
C ALA A 638 12.50 -37.00 11.11
N GLY A 639 13.32 -35.94 11.19
CA GLY A 639 14.52 -35.74 10.37
C GLY A 639 14.24 -35.12 9.00
N LYS A 640 13.21 -34.29 8.89
CA LYS A 640 12.80 -33.63 7.64
C LYS A 640 12.92 -32.10 7.75
N PRO A 641 13.02 -31.38 6.63
CA PRO A 641 12.99 -29.91 6.65
C PRO A 641 11.74 -29.43 7.39
N LYS A 642 11.89 -28.38 8.21
CA LYS A 642 10.74 -27.75 8.87
C LYS A 642 9.78 -27.24 7.79
N PRO A 643 8.46 -27.55 7.86
CA PRO A 643 7.50 -27.04 6.91
C PRO A 643 7.52 -25.52 6.82
N THR A 644 7.41 -25.01 5.59
CA THR A 644 7.23 -23.57 5.29
C THR A 644 5.89 -23.30 4.61
N LYS A 645 5.20 -24.36 4.19
CA LYS A 645 3.86 -24.32 3.61
C LYS A 645 2.88 -25.07 4.49
N ILE A 646 1.64 -24.58 4.46
CA ILE A 646 0.48 -25.25 5.01
C ILE A 646 -0.62 -25.28 3.96
N ARG A 647 -1.31 -26.40 3.84
CA ARG A 647 -2.67 -26.39 3.32
C ARG A 647 -3.61 -26.58 4.49
N LEU A 648 -4.63 -25.73 4.61
CA LEU A 648 -5.55 -25.80 5.73
C LEU A 648 -6.58 -26.92 5.48
N PRO A 649 -6.92 -27.74 6.50
CA PRO A 649 -8.06 -28.66 6.43
C PRO A 649 -9.31 -27.92 5.95
N TYR A 650 -10.08 -28.56 5.07
CA TYR A 650 -11.29 -27.99 4.45
C TYR A 650 -11.06 -26.69 3.66
N LEU A 651 -9.80 -26.27 3.45
CA LEU A 651 -9.38 -24.96 2.93
C LEU A 651 -9.91 -23.75 3.74
N GLU A 652 -10.33 -23.98 4.98
CA GLU A 652 -10.93 -22.95 5.84
C GLU A 652 -9.87 -22.00 6.42
N SER A 653 -10.14 -20.69 6.42
CA SER A 653 -9.22 -19.68 6.93
C SER A 653 -9.95 -18.47 7.51
N ASN A 654 -9.38 -17.86 8.54
CA ASN A 654 -9.78 -16.59 9.13
C ASN A 654 -8.52 -15.85 9.67
N SER A 655 -8.70 -14.65 10.22
CA SER A 655 -7.59 -13.85 10.78
C SER A 655 -6.81 -14.57 11.89
N THR A 656 -7.49 -15.29 12.79
CA THR A 656 -6.88 -16.10 13.86
C THR A 656 -5.94 -17.16 13.28
N ILE A 657 -6.39 -17.90 12.27
CA ILE A 657 -5.61 -18.95 11.61
C ILE A 657 -4.42 -18.34 10.84
N GLN A 658 -4.64 -17.22 10.13
CA GLN A 658 -3.58 -16.51 9.40
C GLN A 658 -2.49 -15.98 10.33
N GLN A 659 -2.87 -15.43 11.49
CA GLN A 659 -1.92 -14.98 12.51
C GLN A 659 -1.08 -16.15 13.04
N ALA A 660 -1.70 -17.30 13.34
CA ALA A 660 -1.00 -18.50 13.80
C ALA A 660 -0.05 -19.08 12.72
N CYS A 661 -0.47 -19.11 11.46
CA CYS A 661 0.39 -19.51 10.33
C CYS A 661 1.61 -18.59 10.21
N SER A 662 1.40 -17.27 10.24
CA SER A 662 2.45 -16.26 10.14
C SER A 662 3.47 -16.38 11.29
N ALA A 663 3.00 -16.54 12.53
CA ALA A 663 3.86 -16.73 13.70
C ALA A 663 4.73 -18.00 13.64
N LEU A 664 4.32 -19.02 12.87
CA LEU A 664 5.07 -20.26 12.66
C LEU A 664 5.98 -20.23 11.41
N GLY A 665 5.85 -19.21 10.56
CA GLY A 665 6.54 -19.13 9.27
C GLY A 665 5.88 -19.95 8.15
N LEU A 666 4.60 -20.30 8.30
CA LEU A 666 3.84 -21.10 7.33
C LEU A 666 3.08 -20.20 6.34
N SER A 667 3.33 -20.36 5.04
CA SER A 667 2.50 -19.77 3.98
C SER A 667 1.34 -20.70 3.62
N ILE A 668 0.11 -20.17 3.56
CA ILE A 668 -1.07 -20.95 3.13
C ILE A 668 -0.99 -21.22 1.62
N VAL A 669 -1.23 -22.47 1.21
CA VAL A 669 -1.26 -22.95 -0.18
C VAL A 669 -2.67 -23.39 -0.56
N SER A 670 -3.38 -22.53 -1.29
CA SER A 670 -4.67 -22.85 -1.90
C SER A 670 -4.50 -23.63 -3.22
N PRO A 671 -5.37 -24.60 -3.53
CA PRO A 671 -5.37 -25.28 -4.82
C PRO A 671 -5.79 -24.36 -5.95
N THR A 672 -5.17 -24.55 -7.12
CA THR A 672 -5.52 -23.83 -8.36
C THR A 672 -6.48 -24.61 -9.26
N VAL A 673 -6.62 -25.91 -8.99
CA VAL A 673 -7.59 -26.82 -9.63
C VAL A 673 -8.14 -27.72 -8.53
N ASP A 674 -9.44 -27.75 -8.32
CA ASP A 674 -10.08 -28.75 -7.45
C ASP A 674 -10.48 -29.97 -8.30
N THR A 675 -9.89 -31.14 -8.03
CA THR A 675 -10.21 -32.36 -8.80
C THR A 675 -11.52 -33.02 -8.39
N LYS A 676 -12.10 -32.61 -7.24
CA LYS A 676 -13.28 -33.22 -6.62
C LYS A 676 -13.13 -34.72 -6.31
N ASP A 677 -11.91 -35.24 -6.19
CA ASP A 677 -11.67 -36.63 -5.78
C ASP A 677 -12.30 -36.95 -4.41
N TRP A 678 -12.22 -35.99 -3.48
CA TRP A 678 -12.92 -35.99 -2.19
C TRP A 678 -14.45 -35.99 -2.27
N ASN A 679 -15.01 -35.58 -3.41
CA ASN A 679 -16.45 -35.52 -3.66
C ASN A 679 -16.90 -36.54 -4.73
N GLY A 680 -16.23 -37.70 -4.77
CA GLY A 680 -16.63 -38.84 -5.60
C GLY A 680 -16.35 -38.69 -7.11
N ALA A 681 -15.47 -37.77 -7.52
CA ALA A 681 -15.04 -37.69 -8.91
C ALA A 681 -14.38 -38.99 -9.36
N ASN A 682 -14.82 -39.51 -10.51
CA ASN A 682 -14.19 -40.69 -11.11
C ASN A 682 -12.81 -40.34 -11.72
N THR A 683 -12.02 -41.39 -11.99
CA THR A 683 -10.66 -41.29 -12.54
C THR A 683 -10.55 -40.37 -13.77
N GLN A 684 -11.51 -40.43 -14.71
CA GLN A 684 -11.48 -39.59 -15.90
C GLN A 684 -11.79 -38.12 -15.59
N SER A 685 -12.68 -37.84 -14.63
CA SER A 685 -12.93 -36.47 -14.14
C SER A 685 -11.68 -35.87 -13.46
N ILE A 686 -10.97 -36.65 -12.64
CA ILE A 686 -9.73 -36.22 -11.98
C ILE A 686 -8.63 -35.93 -13.04
N ILE A 687 -8.46 -36.81 -14.03
CA ILE A 687 -7.55 -36.57 -15.17
C ILE A 687 -7.95 -35.29 -15.92
N SER A 688 -9.24 -35.10 -16.20
CA SER A 688 -9.74 -33.96 -16.98
C SER A 688 -9.57 -32.63 -16.23
N ALA A 689 -9.78 -32.62 -14.91
CA ALA A 689 -9.46 -31.48 -14.06
C ALA A 689 -7.96 -31.15 -14.13
N CYS A 690 -7.09 -32.14 -13.91
CA CYS A 690 -5.63 -31.96 -13.97
C CYS A 690 -5.11 -31.59 -15.37
N ASN A 691 -5.81 -31.93 -16.46
CA ASN A 691 -5.48 -31.44 -17.80
C ASN A 691 -5.61 -29.92 -17.95
N SER A 692 -6.35 -29.24 -17.07
CA SER A 692 -6.43 -27.77 -17.03
C SER A 692 -5.24 -27.09 -16.34
N LEU A 693 -4.41 -27.85 -15.58
CA LEU A 693 -3.23 -27.32 -14.89
C LEU A 693 -2.28 -26.65 -15.90
N GLN A 694 -1.81 -25.45 -15.55
CA GLN A 694 -0.74 -24.74 -16.25
C GLN A 694 0.52 -24.73 -15.38
N ALA A 695 1.65 -24.24 -15.90
CA ALA A 695 2.85 -24.01 -15.09
C ALA A 695 2.54 -23.12 -13.86
N GLY A 696 3.20 -23.40 -12.72
CA GLY A 696 2.84 -22.89 -11.40
C GLY A 696 1.71 -23.68 -10.72
N GLY A 697 0.92 -24.43 -11.49
CA GLY A 697 -0.31 -25.06 -11.05
C GLY A 697 -0.15 -26.18 -10.06
N ASN A 698 -1.06 -26.20 -9.10
CA ASN A 698 -1.18 -27.23 -8.09
C ASN A 698 -2.65 -27.66 -7.94
N PRO A 699 -2.95 -28.98 -7.96
CA PRO A 699 -4.30 -29.50 -7.76
C PRO A 699 -4.63 -29.73 -6.28
N LEU A 700 -5.93 -29.88 -5.99
CA LEU A 700 -6.45 -30.55 -4.81
C LEU A 700 -6.64 -32.03 -5.15
N MET A 701 -5.81 -32.89 -4.57
CA MET A 701 -5.92 -34.35 -4.61
C MET A 701 -5.61 -34.89 -3.21
N HIS A 702 -6.03 -36.10 -2.89
CA HIS A 702 -5.87 -36.69 -1.56
C HIS A 702 -5.27 -38.11 -1.62
N ASP A 703 -4.37 -38.43 -0.70
CA ASP A 703 -3.69 -39.73 -0.57
C ASP A 703 -4.59 -40.82 0.06
N GLN A 704 -5.86 -40.89 -0.32
CA GLN A 704 -6.81 -41.91 0.18
C GLN A 704 -7.74 -42.49 -0.87
N TYR A 705 -7.81 -41.92 -2.07
CA TYR A 705 -8.78 -42.35 -3.10
C TYR A 705 -8.14 -43.22 -4.19
N GLN A 706 -8.74 -44.39 -4.42
CA GLN A 706 -8.33 -45.30 -5.50
C GLN A 706 -8.40 -44.63 -6.89
N ALA A 707 -9.39 -43.77 -7.11
CA ALA A 707 -9.53 -43.00 -8.36
C ALA A 707 -8.32 -42.08 -8.60
N THR A 708 -7.79 -41.44 -7.55
CA THR A 708 -6.57 -40.62 -7.61
C THR A 708 -5.35 -41.46 -7.97
N ASN A 709 -5.17 -42.63 -7.34
CA ASN A 709 -4.09 -43.57 -7.71
C ASN A 709 -4.15 -44.04 -9.15
N GLN A 710 -5.35 -44.26 -9.71
CA GLN A 710 -5.54 -44.63 -11.11
C GLN A 710 -5.28 -43.44 -12.06
N ALA A 711 -5.54 -42.20 -11.61
CA ALA A 711 -5.41 -41.00 -12.42
C ALA A 711 -3.96 -40.51 -12.56
N VAL A 712 -3.13 -40.60 -11.50
CA VAL A 712 -1.82 -39.92 -11.44
C VAL A 712 -0.87 -40.28 -12.58
N SER A 713 -0.84 -41.53 -13.04
CA SER A 713 0.04 -41.94 -14.15
C SER A 713 -0.32 -41.23 -15.45
N THR A 714 -1.62 -41.19 -15.80
CA THR A 714 -2.11 -40.47 -16.99
C THR A 714 -1.95 -38.96 -16.84
N ILE A 715 -2.17 -38.41 -15.64
CA ILE A 715 -1.93 -36.99 -15.34
C ILE A 715 -0.47 -36.62 -15.62
N VAL A 716 0.48 -37.39 -15.09
CA VAL A 716 1.91 -37.13 -15.27
C VAL A 716 2.30 -37.19 -16.76
N GLN A 717 1.77 -38.16 -17.53
CA GLN A 717 2.06 -38.23 -18.98
C GLN A 717 1.40 -37.09 -19.77
N ASN A 718 0.16 -36.70 -19.45
CA ASN A 718 -0.52 -35.58 -20.11
C ASN A 718 0.15 -34.23 -19.83
N LEU A 719 0.73 -34.06 -18.65
CA LEU A 719 1.49 -32.85 -18.30
C LEU A 719 2.83 -32.84 -19.04
N LYS A 720 3.55 -33.98 -19.08
CA LYS A 720 4.79 -34.13 -19.84
C LYS A 720 4.61 -33.91 -21.35
N SER A 721 3.53 -34.42 -21.95
CA SER A 721 3.26 -34.24 -23.39
C SER A 721 2.95 -32.78 -23.74
N ARG A 722 2.45 -31.99 -22.78
CA ARG A 722 2.30 -30.53 -22.85
C ARG A 722 3.61 -29.77 -22.52
N GLY A 723 4.70 -30.49 -22.30
CA GLY A 723 6.02 -29.95 -21.94
C GLY A 723 6.15 -29.50 -20.49
N LEU A 724 5.21 -29.81 -19.59
CA LEU A 724 5.29 -29.39 -18.19
C LEU A 724 6.18 -30.34 -17.37
N GLY A 725 7.07 -29.75 -16.57
CA GLY A 725 7.87 -30.45 -15.57
C GLY A 725 7.19 -30.52 -14.20
N PHE A 726 7.90 -31.05 -13.20
CA PHE A 726 7.40 -31.21 -11.84
C PHE A 726 8.28 -30.48 -10.83
N ALA A 727 7.64 -29.89 -9.82
CA ALA A 727 8.26 -29.19 -8.71
C ALA A 727 7.55 -29.55 -7.40
N GLN A 728 8.20 -29.21 -6.29
CA GLN A 728 7.67 -29.39 -4.94
C GLN A 728 8.03 -28.16 -4.09
N TYR A 729 7.26 -27.93 -3.03
CA TYR A 729 7.41 -26.76 -2.16
C TYR A 729 8.58 -26.86 -1.19
#